data_AF-A0A7W8NU86-F1
#
_entry.id   AF-A0A7W8NU86-F1
#
_cell.length_a   1.000
_cell.length_b   1.000
_cell.length_c   1.000
_cell.angle_alpha   90.00
_cell.angle_beta   90.00
_cell.angle_gamma   90.00
#
_symmetry.space_group_name_H-M   'P 1'
#
loop_
_entity.id
_entity.type
_entity.pdbx_description
1 polymer ?
#
loop_
_entity_poly.entity_id
_entity_poly.type
_entity_poly.pdbx_seq_one_letter_code
_entity_poly.pdbx_strand_id
1 'polypeptide(L)'
;MANPGIAATLNNWKSQQRLRRPLKWLAWILVVLLALAAASWLALPSFIKKIAIEQTQEKIGRKLDIGKIDFNPFRLALTVSDVTLYEPDQKTPFFAARSLLVNASSASLFRLAPVLDEIKLTAPDVHVVRLDAEGIGHYNFSDILERIDAMPKSDSKSQFSLANVQLQDGKIRFEDKVTGKDINVQALQIGLPFISNLPGSIDSSVQPQLSADINGTPFHLQGRSKPFASTQESTFAIDIDQLDVVSYLPFVPVALPVKLQSAKLTTKLDLGFVRTDGKPKVALSGDLALEDISVQDKSQAQLFKAKKLAANIKQFDVLNASGEIAQISLEAPQVWAAMNARGDINWVRALASGQTAKPAKPAQASDAPAAQTPAPSAAEKKDAAILVQQLSVRDGEINWRDEANAAPAQNVQLSQFSVDASQLSTDADAKPAALKISLVENGRGKLAFDGDIAPLKPQLNGKLTLDGIDIAGYQNYLNRSLAANVSGALSGASTIQFQDKQLKLSDTSLDLANLKLAPKVKNANAITVKSIALQQASLDLAAHLAQADAIRISGLSGDIRREGDGSFNLQRLQAAAPAPAAAERAPEPSGNKAPAKGTPPSPWVARLNTFSLADSSLNFEDAAAGAKSRLKIHGINLQVQNLSSKLDRDTKLSLQAQFDKSGKLDINGQAAPQLKDINLNLDAKSLPIAPFQGYFANALNVTLTSGLLSAKGKLAVTPPLEQRKFALSYNGSAAVNNLRMQDKITSTDFLRWRALDLSGIRAKLGGRTQISLDKIALTNFYARTILSEKGRLNLQDILVSDAQSQGSITNADKQDNKEPKDTASAPKTVTSAAPVTAAADPNAPIVRIGQVVLAAGNINYTDNFVKPNYTANMTDLAGTIGEISSEKPQPAPVNISGKIDNDAPLQISGSLNPLFKPMFLDIKASANGVQLPRLTPYSAKYAGYPITKGKLSMDVQYKIENDKLVAENDVRIEQLTFGERVDSPDATKLPVMLAVSLLKDRNGNINLNLPISGSLSDPQFSVGGIILRVFVNLIVKAVTSPFALIGSMFNGSDDIGELRYIEFAPGSAEITPEIRKKLDALGYVLNERPGIKLDITGRVDPKIDDQGLRQEALNRQMRTLKRKDLMDKEGQPAGAVQISDAERPKYLERVYKDAKFKKPRNMIGLAKSLPPEEMQKLITDNTEVTQDDLRNLAQRRADQVRNYLQEQSVIPAERIFLIAPKLSADGIPDKEATTRVDLGIQ
;
A
#
# COMPACT_ATOMS: atom_id res chain seq x y z
N MET A 1 -55.41 -12.35 90.41
CA MET A 1 -55.45 -12.44 91.89
C MET A 1 -55.75 -13.87 92.25
N ALA A 2 -54.82 -14.53 92.95
CA ALA A 2 -55.00 -15.87 93.49
C ALA A 2 -56.08 -15.84 94.58
N ASN A 3 -56.84 -16.92 94.75
CA ASN A 3 -57.68 -17.06 95.93
C ASN A 3 -57.44 -18.43 96.59
N PRO A 4 -56.99 -18.46 97.86
CA PRO A 4 -56.88 -19.69 98.64
C PRO A 4 -58.02 -19.82 99.68
N GLY A 5 -58.21 -21.04 100.18
CA GLY A 5 -58.93 -21.34 101.43
C GLY A 5 -60.43 -21.58 101.27
N ILE A 6 -61.00 -22.80 101.34
CA ILE A 6 -61.05 -23.86 102.38
C ILE A 6 -62.23 -23.70 103.37
N ALA A 7 -62.96 -24.81 103.51
CA ALA A 7 -63.85 -25.29 104.60
C ALA A 7 -65.37 -24.99 104.59
N ALA A 8 -66.10 -26.00 105.12
CA ALA A 8 -67.54 -26.08 105.48
C ALA A 8 -68.52 -26.36 104.31
N THR A 9 -69.60 -27.15 104.38
CA THR A 9 -70.30 -27.97 105.39
C THR A 9 -71.49 -28.70 104.71
N LEU A 10 -71.97 -29.78 105.35
CA LEU A 10 -73.36 -30.28 105.43
C LEU A 10 -74.05 -30.84 104.15
N ASN A 11 -74.27 -32.16 104.10
CA ASN A 11 -75.44 -32.90 104.60
C ASN A 11 -76.69 -32.80 103.71
N ASN A 12 -76.97 -33.86 102.94
CA ASN A 12 -78.30 -34.47 102.99
C ASN A 12 -78.27 -35.91 102.45
N TRP A 13 -78.63 -36.82 103.34
CA TRP A 13 -78.77 -38.25 103.13
C TRP A 13 -80.22 -38.50 102.71
N LYS A 14 -80.46 -39.07 101.52
CA LYS A 14 -81.64 -39.93 101.26
C LYS A 14 -81.51 -40.69 99.93
N SER A 15 -81.73 -42.00 100.04
CA SER A 15 -82.00 -42.97 98.96
C SER A 15 -80.83 -43.48 98.10
N GLN A 16 -80.00 -44.32 98.72
CA GLN A 16 -79.30 -45.40 98.03
C GLN A 16 -80.32 -46.37 97.42
N GLN A 17 -80.45 -46.43 96.08
CA GLN A 17 -80.78 -47.67 95.33
C GLN A 17 -80.88 -47.55 93.79
N ARG A 18 -80.46 -46.44 93.14
CA ARG A 18 -80.58 -46.30 91.67
C ARG A 18 -79.28 -46.28 90.85
N LEU A 19 -78.12 -46.53 91.46
CA LEU A 19 -76.82 -46.52 90.77
C LEU A 19 -76.30 -47.91 90.31
N ARG A 20 -76.97 -49.03 90.63
CA ARG A 20 -76.54 -50.37 90.21
C ARG A 20 -76.86 -50.72 88.75
N ARG A 21 -77.82 -50.04 88.11
CA ARG A 21 -78.16 -50.29 86.69
C ARG A 21 -77.08 -49.76 85.75
N PRO A 22 -76.65 -48.48 85.79
CA PRO A 22 -75.58 -48.03 84.91
C PRO A 22 -74.28 -48.81 85.14
N LEU A 23 -73.95 -49.18 86.38
CA LEU A 23 -72.76 -49.98 86.69
C LEU A 23 -72.81 -51.42 86.13
N LYS A 24 -73.99 -52.07 86.15
CA LYS A 24 -74.20 -53.39 85.54
C LYS A 24 -74.17 -53.33 84.01
N TRP A 25 -74.74 -52.29 83.41
CA TRP A 25 -74.63 -52.05 81.97
C TRP A 25 -73.18 -51.74 81.57
N LEU A 26 -72.43 -51.00 82.39
CA LEU A 26 -71.00 -50.75 82.18
C LEU A 26 -70.17 -52.04 82.30
N ALA A 27 -70.46 -52.91 83.26
CA ALA A 27 -69.81 -54.23 83.40
C ALA A 27 -70.15 -55.18 82.24
N TRP A 28 -71.41 -55.21 81.78
CA TRP A 28 -71.80 -55.98 80.59
C TRP A 28 -71.18 -55.44 79.31
N ILE A 29 -71.12 -54.12 79.14
CA ILE A 29 -70.41 -53.47 78.02
C ILE A 29 -68.92 -53.84 78.07
N LEU A 30 -68.30 -53.84 79.26
CA LEU A 30 -66.89 -54.21 79.42
C LEU A 30 -66.64 -55.69 79.08
N VAL A 31 -67.51 -56.61 79.51
CA VAL A 31 -67.42 -58.04 79.17
C VAL A 31 -67.63 -58.27 77.67
N VAL A 32 -68.61 -57.61 77.05
CA VAL A 32 -68.84 -57.68 75.60
C VAL A 32 -67.66 -57.11 74.82
N LEU A 33 -67.09 -55.98 75.25
CA LEU A 33 -65.90 -55.39 74.64
C LEU A 33 -64.67 -56.30 74.80
N LEU A 34 -64.47 -56.93 75.95
CA LEU A 34 -63.39 -57.90 76.16
C LEU A 34 -63.58 -59.18 75.34
N ALA A 35 -64.82 -59.67 75.19
CA ALA A 35 -65.13 -60.81 74.33
C ALA A 35 -64.92 -60.48 72.84
N LEU A 36 -65.33 -59.29 72.39
CA LEU A 36 -65.06 -58.80 71.04
C LEU A 36 -63.56 -58.57 70.79
N ALA A 37 -62.82 -58.06 71.78
CA ALA A 37 -61.36 -57.95 71.72
C ALA A 37 -60.69 -59.32 71.61
N ALA A 38 -61.10 -60.32 72.40
CA ALA A 38 -60.58 -61.68 72.30
C ALA A 38 -60.92 -62.35 70.96
N ALA A 39 -62.16 -62.18 70.48
CA ALA A 39 -62.60 -62.70 69.18
C ALA A 39 -61.83 -62.06 68.02
N SER A 40 -61.64 -60.74 68.03
CA SER A 40 -60.84 -60.04 67.02
C SER A 40 -59.35 -60.38 67.11
N TRP A 41 -58.79 -60.63 68.30
CA TRP A 41 -57.40 -61.06 68.41
C TRP A 41 -57.16 -62.46 67.82
N LEU A 42 -58.07 -63.41 68.04
CA LEU A 42 -57.92 -64.81 67.58
C LEU A 42 -58.37 -65.05 66.13
N ALA A 43 -59.51 -64.48 65.72
CA ALA A 43 -60.11 -64.80 64.43
C ALA A 43 -59.71 -63.82 63.31
N LEU A 44 -59.52 -62.54 63.64
CA LEU A 44 -59.28 -61.49 62.64
C LEU A 44 -58.00 -61.72 61.82
N PRO A 45 -56.85 -62.15 62.38
CA PRO A 45 -55.64 -62.38 61.59
C PRO A 45 -55.82 -63.44 60.48
N SER A 46 -56.42 -64.59 60.82
CA SER A 46 -56.68 -65.67 59.87
C SER A 46 -57.72 -65.28 58.82
N PHE A 47 -58.75 -64.54 59.24
CA PHE A 47 -59.81 -64.04 58.34
C PHE A 47 -59.28 -63.01 57.34
N ILE A 48 -58.51 -62.02 57.81
CA ILE A 48 -57.85 -61.03 56.95
C ILE A 48 -56.91 -61.72 55.97
N LYS A 49 -56.10 -62.69 56.42
CA LYS A 49 -55.16 -63.42 55.55
C LYS A 49 -55.89 -64.11 54.40
N LYS A 50 -56.98 -64.83 54.69
CA LYS A 50 -57.77 -65.54 53.68
C LYS A 50 -58.40 -64.56 52.68
N ILE A 51 -59.08 -63.52 53.18
CA ILE A 51 -59.74 -62.52 52.33
C ILE A 51 -58.74 -61.77 51.47
N ALA A 52 -57.60 -61.34 52.03
CA ALA A 52 -56.60 -60.59 51.29
C ALA A 52 -56.06 -61.41 50.10
N ILE A 53 -55.77 -62.70 50.31
CA ILE A 53 -55.26 -63.58 49.25
C ILE A 53 -56.35 -63.83 48.19
N GLU A 54 -57.57 -64.21 48.59
CA GLU A 54 -58.68 -64.50 47.67
C GLU A 54 -59.09 -63.26 46.86
N GLN A 55 -59.30 -62.12 47.53
CA GLN A 55 -59.73 -60.88 46.87
C GLN A 55 -58.66 -60.28 45.98
N THR A 56 -57.37 -60.42 46.32
CA THR A 56 -56.29 -59.92 45.45
C THR A 56 -56.21 -60.73 44.16
N GLN A 57 -56.30 -62.06 44.27
CA GLN A 57 -56.32 -62.94 43.09
C GLN A 57 -57.56 -62.69 42.23
N GLU A 58 -58.74 -62.53 42.85
CA GLU A 58 -60.01 -62.33 42.15
C GLU A 58 -60.07 -60.95 41.45
N LYS A 59 -59.72 -59.87 42.16
CA LYS A 59 -59.87 -58.50 41.67
C LYS A 59 -58.70 -58.00 40.82
N ILE A 60 -57.47 -58.37 41.20
CA ILE A 60 -56.24 -57.86 40.58
C ILE A 60 -55.58 -58.93 39.70
N GLY A 61 -55.91 -60.21 39.86
CA GLY A 61 -55.41 -61.29 38.99
C GLY A 61 -54.01 -61.79 39.34
N ARG A 62 -53.45 -61.38 40.48
CA ARG A 62 -52.08 -61.69 40.89
C ARG A 62 -52.03 -62.49 42.18
N LYS A 63 -51.06 -63.41 42.26
CA LYS A 63 -50.82 -64.23 43.44
C LYS A 63 -50.26 -63.36 44.56
N LEU A 64 -50.85 -63.46 45.75
CA LEU A 64 -50.38 -62.82 46.97
C LEU A 64 -49.99 -63.88 48.00
N ASP A 65 -48.75 -63.87 48.46
CA ASP A 65 -48.29 -64.61 49.64
C ASP A 65 -48.16 -63.67 50.84
N ILE A 66 -48.59 -64.14 52.01
CA ILE A 66 -48.47 -63.43 53.28
C ILE A 66 -47.90 -64.41 54.31
N GLY A 67 -46.80 -64.06 54.97
CA GLY A 67 -46.22 -64.84 56.06
C GLY A 67 -47.11 -64.85 57.31
N LYS A 68 -47.01 -63.79 58.12
CA LYS A 68 -47.73 -63.66 59.41
C LYS A 68 -48.63 -62.43 59.42
N ILE A 69 -49.83 -62.54 60.01
CA ILE A 69 -50.67 -61.40 60.38
C ILE A 69 -50.87 -61.41 61.90
N ASP A 70 -50.77 -60.25 62.54
CA ASP A 70 -50.98 -60.04 63.97
C ASP A 70 -51.90 -58.84 64.18
N PHE A 71 -52.83 -58.89 65.14
CA PHE A 71 -53.76 -57.81 65.43
C PHE A 71 -53.89 -57.58 66.93
N ASN A 72 -53.61 -56.36 67.40
CA ASN A 72 -53.79 -55.96 68.78
C ASN A 72 -55.10 -55.15 68.93
N PRO A 73 -56.16 -55.69 69.56
CA PRO A 73 -57.46 -55.02 69.65
C PRO A 73 -57.47 -53.82 70.61
N PHE A 74 -56.56 -53.74 71.58
CA PHE A 74 -56.48 -52.62 72.53
C PHE A 74 -55.77 -51.41 71.95
N ARG A 75 -54.83 -51.66 71.04
CA ARG A 75 -54.15 -50.62 70.26
C ARG A 75 -54.79 -50.40 68.89
N LEU A 76 -55.71 -51.27 68.46
CA LEU A 76 -56.25 -51.32 67.10
C LEU A 76 -55.15 -51.36 66.02
N ALA A 77 -54.07 -52.10 66.29
CA ALA A 77 -52.89 -52.18 65.42
C ALA A 77 -52.83 -53.53 64.69
N LEU A 78 -52.78 -53.50 63.36
CA LEU A 78 -52.62 -54.64 62.46
C LEU A 78 -51.17 -54.67 61.94
N THR A 79 -50.46 -55.78 62.11
CA THR A 79 -49.12 -55.99 61.54
C THR A 79 -49.13 -57.18 60.60
N VAL A 80 -48.67 -56.98 59.36
CA VAL A 80 -48.52 -58.00 58.33
C VAL A 80 -47.02 -58.17 58.07
N SER A 81 -46.49 -59.38 58.10
CA SER A 81 -45.07 -59.68 57.88
C SER A 81 -44.88 -60.61 56.68
N ASP A 82 -43.78 -60.39 55.95
CA ASP A 82 -43.35 -61.15 54.78
C ASP A 82 -44.45 -61.24 53.70
N VAL A 83 -44.75 -60.10 53.10
CA VAL A 83 -45.74 -59.99 52.02
C VAL A 83 -45.02 -60.10 50.68
N THR A 84 -45.56 -60.88 49.74
CA THR A 84 -45.05 -60.95 48.37
C THR A 84 -46.21 -61.02 47.38
N LEU A 85 -46.31 -60.02 46.52
CA LEU A 85 -47.19 -60.00 45.36
C LEU A 85 -46.36 -60.37 44.14
N TYR A 86 -46.79 -61.39 43.40
CA TYR A 86 -46.08 -61.89 42.22
C TYR A 86 -46.55 -61.17 40.96
N GLU A 87 -45.73 -61.28 39.91
CA GLU A 87 -46.07 -60.92 38.54
C GLU A 87 -47.19 -61.82 37.97
N PRO A 88 -47.74 -61.51 36.78
CA PRO A 88 -48.73 -62.37 36.12
C PRO A 88 -48.27 -63.83 35.91
N ASP A 89 -46.95 -64.07 35.88
CA ASP A 89 -46.35 -65.41 35.79
C ASP A 89 -46.44 -66.24 37.09
N GLN A 90 -46.90 -65.62 38.18
CA GLN A 90 -47.06 -66.19 39.53
C GLN A 90 -45.77 -66.73 40.17
N LYS A 91 -44.60 -66.44 39.60
CA LYS A 91 -43.29 -66.94 40.05
C LYS A 91 -42.34 -65.81 40.41
N THR A 92 -42.33 -64.77 39.61
CA THR A 92 -41.44 -63.62 39.79
C THR A 92 -42.06 -62.66 40.80
N PRO A 93 -41.35 -62.25 41.86
CA PRO A 93 -41.85 -61.20 42.76
C PRO A 93 -41.97 -59.86 42.04
N PHE A 94 -43.16 -59.26 42.06
CA PHE A 94 -43.40 -57.88 41.61
C PHE A 94 -43.17 -56.89 42.76
N PHE A 95 -43.73 -57.22 43.93
CA PHE A 95 -43.61 -56.43 45.16
C PHE A 95 -43.38 -57.38 46.33
N ALA A 96 -42.41 -57.09 47.18
CA ALA A 96 -42.21 -57.78 48.45
C ALA A 96 -42.04 -56.75 49.58
N ALA A 97 -42.40 -57.10 50.82
CA ALA A 97 -42.14 -56.26 51.97
C ALA A 97 -41.94 -57.10 53.24
N ARG A 98 -40.98 -56.69 54.09
CA ARG A 98 -40.72 -57.37 55.36
C ARG A 98 -41.87 -57.19 56.34
N SER A 99 -42.41 -55.97 56.47
CA SER A 99 -43.58 -55.74 57.32
C SER A 99 -44.39 -54.50 56.95
N LEU A 100 -45.71 -54.58 57.10
CA LEU A 100 -46.68 -53.48 57.05
C LEU A 100 -47.42 -53.39 58.39
N LEU A 101 -47.31 -52.27 59.09
CA LEU A 101 -48.06 -51.95 60.30
C LEU A 101 -49.11 -50.89 59.98
N VAL A 102 -50.35 -51.08 60.42
CA VAL A 102 -51.46 -50.12 60.31
C VAL A 102 -52.10 -49.99 61.69
N ASN A 103 -52.05 -48.80 62.26
CA ASN A 103 -52.58 -48.48 63.59
C ASN A 103 -53.78 -47.55 63.48
N ALA A 104 -54.97 -48.01 63.87
CA ALA A 104 -56.20 -47.24 63.79
C ALA A 104 -56.53 -46.53 65.12
N SER A 105 -57.01 -45.29 65.04
CA SER A 105 -57.46 -44.55 66.22
C SER A 105 -58.88 -44.96 66.61
N SER A 106 -59.16 -45.07 67.91
CA SER A 106 -60.53 -45.24 68.41
C SER A 106 -61.45 -44.07 68.01
N ALA A 107 -60.89 -42.91 67.65
CA ALA A 107 -61.62 -41.78 67.08
C ALA A 107 -62.38 -42.14 65.80
N SER A 108 -61.92 -43.15 65.04
CA SER A 108 -62.59 -43.62 63.82
C SER A 108 -64.04 -44.03 64.05
N LEU A 109 -64.32 -44.65 65.22
CA LEU A 109 -65.65 -45.13 65.60
C LEU A 109 -66.63 -43.98 65.89
N PHE A 110 -66.11 -42.85 66.40
CA PHE A 110 -66.93 -41.68 66.73
C PHE A 110 -67.10 -40.71 65.57
N ARG A 111 -66.09 -40.61 64.69
CA ARG A 111 -66.11 -39.72 63.52
C ARG A 111 -66.75 -40.34 62.28
N LEU A 112 -67.09 -41.64 62.32
CA LEU A 112 -67.60 -42.41 61.18
C LEU A 112 -66.71 -42.25 59.93
N ALA A 113 -65.41 -42.08 60.16
CA ALA A 113 -64.40 -41.84 59.15
C ALA A 113 -63.11 -42.56 59.57
N PRO A 114 -62.34 -43.14 58.65
CA PRO A 114 -61.05 -43.76 58.97
C PRO A 114 -60.07 -42.70 59.52
N VAL A 115 -59.66 -42.88 60.78
CA VAL A 115 -58.61 -42.11 61.46
C VAL A 115 -57.49 -43.09 61.85
N LEU A 116 -56.33 -42.98 61.21
CA LEU A 116 -55.17 -43.84 61.44
C LEU A 116 -54.07 -43.06 62.16
N ASP A 117 -53.50 -43.62 63.22
CA ASP A 117 -52.44 -43.01 64.03
C ASP A 117 -51.02 -43.31 63.48
N GLU A 118 -50.84 -44.43 62.77
CA GLU A 118 -49.58 -44.81 62.14
C GLU A 118 -49.80 -45.79 60.96
N ILE A 119 -49.04 -45.62 59.88
CA ILE A 119 -48.91 -46.63 58.82
C ILE A 119 -47.42 -46.79 58.51
N LYS A 120 -46.85 -47.98 58.71
CA LYS A 120 -45.41 -48.20 58.52
C LYS A 120 -45.12 -49.40 57.62
N LEU A 121 -44.44 -49.16 56.50
CA LEU A 121 -43.97 -50.18 55.56
C LEU A 121 -42.44 -50.30 55.64
N THR A 122 -41.91 -51.50 55.91
CA THR A 122 -40.48 -51.73 56.13
C THR A 122 -39.91 -52.67 55.08
N ALA A 123 -38.77 -52.28 54.52
CA ALA A 123 -38.03 -52.94 53.45
C ALA A 123 -38.90 -53.41 52.27
N PRO A 124 -39.69 -52.53 51.62
CA PRO A 124 -40.38 -52.90 50.40
C PRO A 124 -39.38 -53.05 49.24
N ASP A 125 -39.56 -54.05 48.40
CA ASP A 125 -38.79 -54.30 47.18
C ASP A 125 -39.75 -54.36 45.99
N VAL A 126 -39.57 -53.49 45.01
CA VAL A 126 -40.48 -53.34 43.88
C VAL A 126 -39.71 -53.50 42.57
N HIS A 127 -40.20 -54.39 41.71
CA HIS A 127 -39.67 -54.57 40.37
C HIS A 127 -40.61 -53.92 39.35
N VAL A 128 -40.11 -52.91 38.64
CA VAL A 128 -40.86 -52.18 37.62
C VAL A 128 -40.19 -52.38 36.26
N VAL A 129 -40.95 -52.81 35.26
CA VAL A 129 -40.44 -53.03 33.90
C VAL A 129 -41.26 -52.21 32.92
N ARG A 130 -40.60 -51.36 32.13
CA ARG A 130 -41.22 -50.69 30.99
C ARG A 130 -41.13 -51.59 29.75
N LEU A 131 -42.26 -51.86 29.12
CA LEU A 131 -42.40 -52.84 28.04
C LEU A 131 -42.31 -52.20 26.65
N ASP A 132 -42.92 -51.02 26.44
CA ASP A 132 -42.89 -50.33 25.16
C ASP A 132 -42.92 -48.78 25.29
N ALA A 133 -42.86 -48.12 24.12
CA ALA A 133 -42.77 -46.67 23.99
C ALA A 133 -44.11 -45.98 23.66
N GLU A 134 -45.24 -46.70 23.63
CA GLU A 134 -46.52 -46.11 23.21
C GLU A 134 -47.16 -45.29 24.33
N GLY A 135 -47.55 -44.04 24.02
CA GLY A 135 -48.18 -43.15 24.99
C GLY A 135 -47.31 -42.86 26.22
N ILE A 136 -47.84 -43.17 27.41
CA ILE A 136 -47.15 -43.07 28.70
C ILE A 136 -46.23 -44.28 29.00
N GLY A 137 -46.14 -45.22 28.06
CA GLY A 137 -45.45 -46.51 28.17
C GLY A 137 -46.32 -47.56 28.86
N HIS A 138 -46.36 -48.78 28.33
CA HIS A 138 -46.91 -49.93 29.06
C HIS A 138 -45.86 -50.48 30.04
N TYR A 139 -46.30 -50.84 31.25
CA TYR A 139 -45.47 -51.38 32.32
C TYR A 139 -45.90 -52.79 32.69
N ASN A 140 -45.03 -53.54 33.37
CA ASN A 140 -45.36 -54.85 33.94
C ASN A 140 -46.56 -54.84 34.89
N PHE A 141 -47.03 -53.68 35.36
CA PHE A 141 -48.21 -53.52 36.22
C PHE A 141 -49.42 -52.84 35.54
N SER A 142 -49.35 -52.55 34.23
CA SER A 142 -50.45 -51.89 33.51
C SER A 142 -51.77 -52.68 33.57
N ASP A 143 -51.70 -54.01 33.59
CA ASP A 143 -52.83 -54.91 33.79
C ASP A 143 -53.58 -54.66 35.10
N ILE A 144 -52.88 -54.27 36.17
CA ILE A 144 -53.48 -53.91 37.46
C ILE A 144 -54.29 -52.62 37.30
N LEU A 145 -53.72 -51.60 36.63
CA LEU A 145 -54.37 -50.30 36.45
C LEU A 145 -55.64 -50.43 35.60
N GLU A 146 -55.58 -51.15 34.49
CA GLU A 146 -56.73 -51.39 33.62
C GLU A 146 -57.88 -52.08 34.36
N ARG A 147 -57.56 -53.06 35.22
CA ARG A 147 -58.56 -53.74 36.05
C ARG A 147 -59.17 -52.83 37.11
N ILE A 148 -58.38 -51.94 37.71
CA ILE A 148 -58.87 -50.97 38.70
C ILE A 148 -59.75 -49.91 38.02
N ASP A 149 -59.36 -49.39 36.87
CA ASP A 149 -60.14 -48.38 36.13
C ASP A 149 -61.47 -48.92 35.62
N ALA A 150 -61.56 -50.24 35.36
CA ALA A 150 -62.80 -50.93 35.03
C ALA A 150 -63.77 -51.10 36.22
N MET A 151 -63.33 -50.81 37.46
CA MET A 151 -64.21 -50.88 38.64
C MET A 151 -65.16 -49.65 38.71
N PRO A 152 -66.40 -49.82 39.21
CA PRO A 152 -67.37 -48.71 39.31
C PRO A 152 -66.88 -47.58 40.23
N LYS A 153 -66.95 -46.33 39.75
CA LYS A 153 -66.54 -45.11 40.49
C LYS A 153 -67.68 -44.60 41.40
N SER A 154 -67.36 -44.17 42.62
CA SER A 154 -68.31 -43.60 43.60
C SER A 154 -68.19 -42.07 43.64
N ASP A 155 -69.32 -41.35 43.58
CA ASP A 155 -69.38 -39.87 43.58
C ASP A 155 -69.25 -39.20 44.97
N SER A 156 -69.18 -39.98 46.05
CA SER A 156 -69.12 -39.43 47.41
C SER A 156 -67.68 -39.06 47.84
N LYS A 157 -67.45 -37.82 48.33
CA LYS A 157 -66.17 -37.39 48.92
C LYS A 157 -65.99 -38.02 50.30
N SER A 158 -65.21 -39.09 50.38
CA SER A 158 -64.90 -39.76 51.65
C SER A 158 -64.00 -38.90 52.55
N GLN A 159 -64.37 -38.80 53.84
CA GLN A 159 -63.57 -38.11 54.86
C GLN A 159 -62.58 -39.08 55.52
N PHE A 160 -61.37 -38.62 55.83
CA PHE A 160 -60.30 -39.42 56.45
C PHE A 160 -59.24 -38.57 57.16
N SER A 161 -58.45 -39.22 58.01
CA SER A 161 -57.26 -38.65 58.65
C SER A 161 -56.18 -39.73 58.82
N LEU A 162 -54.96 -39.50 58.34
CA LEU A 162 -53.83 -40.40 58.49
C LEU A 162 -52.68 -39.67 59.18
N ALA A 163 -52.09 -40.27 60.21
CA ALA A 163 -50.87 -39.79 60.87
C ALA A 163 -49.73 -40.80 60.68
N ASN A 164 -48.49 -40.30 60.77
CA ASN A 164 -47.25 -41.07 60.80
C ASN A 164 -47.16 -42.16 59.71
N VAL A 165 -47.31 -41.79 58.44
CA VAL A 165 -47.05 -42.73 57.33
C VAL A 165 -45.54 -42.80 57.09
N GLN A 166 -44.96 -44.00 57.18
CA GLN A 166 -43.52 -44.24 57.05
C GLN A 166 -43.24 -45.38 56.07
N LEU A 167 -42.28 -45.19 55.19
CA LEU A 167 -41.63 -46.21 54.39
C LEU A 167 -40.14 -46.22 54.77
N GLN A 168 -39.57 -47.37 55.12
CA GLN A 168 -38.17 -47.50 55.53
C GLN A 168 -37.45 -48.55 54.68
N ASP A 169 -36.20 -48.28 54.29
CA ASP A 169 -35.28 -49.18 53.58
C ASP A 169 -35.84 -49.81 52.29
N GLY A 170 -36.61 -49.04 51.52
CA GLY A 170 -37.19 -49.51 50.26
C GLY A 170 -36.18 -49.66 49.13
N LYS A 171 -36.49 -50.56 48.20
CA LYS A 171 -35.76 -50.81 46.96
C LYS A 171 -36.71 -50.78 45.78
N ILE A 172 -36.29 -50.14 44.70
CA ILE A 172 -37.00 -50.18 43.42
C ILE A 172 -35.97 -50.52 42.35
N ARG A 173 -36.20 -51.62 41.63
CA ARG A 173 -35.46 -51.94 40.41
C ARG A 173 -36.35 -51.60 39.23
N PHE A 174 -35.93 -50.64 38.42
CA PHE A 174 -36.61 -50.23 37.21
C PHE A 174 -35.82 -50.70 35.99
N GLU A 175 -36.39 -51.62 35.21
CA GLU A 175 -35.83 -52.14 33.96
C GLU A 175 -36.58 -51.51 32.78
N ASP A 176 -35.89 -50.77 31.91
CA ASP A 176 -36.47 -50.22 30.69
C ASP A 176 -36.06 -51.04 29.47
N LYS A 177 -36.98 -51.87 28.96
CA LYS A 177 -36.74 -52.68 27.75
C LYS A 177 -36.74 -51.87 26.46
N VAL A 178 -37.26 -50.64 26.48
CA VAL A 178 -37.24 -49.73 25.31
C VAL A 178 -35.85 -49.16 25.11
N THR A 179 -35.23 -48.70 26.20
CA THR A 179 -33.92 -48.02 26.15
C THR A 179 -32.75 -48.94 26.50
N GLY A 180 -33.02 -50.14 27.02
CA GLY A 180 -32.01 -51.11 27.49
C GLY A 180 -31.27 -50.66 28.74
N LYS A 181 -31.89 -49.82 29.56
CA LYS A 181 -31.28 -49.20 30.76
C LYS A 181 -31.97 -49.67 32.04
N ASP A 182 -31.18 -49.85 33.09
CA ASP A 182 -31.63 -50.17 34.44
C ASP A 182 -31.43 -48.97 35.38
N ILE A 183 -32.43 -48.66 36.21
CA ILE A 183 -32.35 -47.68 37.31
C ILE A 183 -32.57 -48.44 38.62
N ASN A 184 -31.61 -48.35 39.54
CA ASN A 184 -31.68 -48.96 40.86
C ASN A 184 -31.84 -47.87 41.93
N VAL A 185 -32.96 -47.92 42.65
CA VAL A 185 -33.23 -47.08 43.81
C VAL A 185 -33.06 -47.92 45.06
N GLN A 186 -32.22 -47.47 46.00
CA GLN A 186 -31.94 -48.15 47.26
C GLN A 186 -32.16 -47.19 48.44
N ALA A 187 -32.27 -47.76 49.64
CA ALA A 187 -32.47 -47.01 50.89
C ALA A 187 -33.63 -45.99 50.81
N LEU A 188 -34.70 -46.32 50.06
CA LEU A 188 -35.86 -45.45 49.90
C LEU A 188 -36.56 -45.28 51.25
N GLN A 189 -36.68 -44.03 51.68
CA GLN A 189 -37.42 -43.63 52.87
C GLN A 189 -38.49 -42.61 52.46
N ILE A 190 -39.71 -42.79 52.97
CA ILE A 190 -40.80 -41.83 52.82
C ILE A 190 -41.38 -41.57 54.21
N GLY A 191 -41.55 -40.31 54.59
CA GLY A 191 -42.19 -39.91 55.84
C GLY A 191 -43.27 -38.87 55.58
N LEU A 192 -44.49 -39.13 56.04
CA LEU A 192 -45.61 -38.18 56.02
C LEU A 192 -46.22 -38.11 57.43
N PRO A 193 -46.01 -37.02 58.17
CA PRO A 193 -46.39 -36.93 59.57
C PRO A 193 -47.91 -36.89 59.80
N PHE A 194 -48.67 -36.22 58.92
CA PHE A 194 -50.12 -36.10 59.04
C PHE A 194 -50.74 -35.70 57.70
N ILE A 195 -51.96 -36.19 57.38
CA ILE A 195 -52.78 -35.75 56.24
C ILE A 195 -54.27 -35.98 56.57
N SER A 196 -55.12 -34.95 56.43
CA SER A 196 -56.54 -35.03 56.82
C SER A 196 -57.41 -34.07 56.02
N ASN A 197 -58.59 -34.55 55.58
CA ASN A 197 -59.61 -33.72 54.93
C ASN A 197 -60.85 -33.47 55.83
N LEU A 198 -60.70 -33.69 57.15
CA LEU A 198 -61.77 -33.44 58.14
C LEU A 198 -61.97 -31.92 58.39
N PRO A 199 -63.22 -31.45 58.58
CA PRO A 199 -63.49 -30.04 58.91
C PRO A 199 -62.66 -29.56 60.13
N GLY A 200 -61.96 -28.43 59.98
CA GLY A 200 -61.08 -27.86 61.01
C GLY A 200 -59.59 -28.27 60.92
N SER A 201 -59.23 -29.25 60.08
CA SER A 201 -57.83 -29.67 59.85
C SER A 201 -57.33 -29.43 58.42
N ILE A 202 -58.21 -28.95 57.54
CA ILE A 202 -57.99 -28.74 56.10
C ILE A 202 -56.86 -27.73 55.81
N ASP A 203 -56.65 -26.75 56.68
CA ASP A 203 -55.62 -25.71 56.51
C ASP A 203 -54.26 -26.08 57.14
N SER A 204 -54.10 -27.30 57.65
CA SER A 204 -52.86 -27.74 58.31
C SER A 204 -51.73 -27.94 57.30
N SER A 205 -50.56 -27.34 57.56
CA SER A 205 -49.35 -27.55 56.76
C SER A 205 -48.69 -28.87 57.15
N VAL A 206 -48.44 -29.73 56.15
CA VAL A 206 -47.82 -31.06 56.33
C VAL A 206 -46.44 -31.08 55.69
N GLN A 207 -45.48 -31.79 56.31
CA GLN A 207 -44.09 -31.86 55.85
C GLN A 207 -43.75 -33.26 55.33
N PRO A 208 -44.01 -33.58 54.05
CA PRO A 208 -43.52 -34.81 53.46
C PRO A 208 -42.00 -34.78 53.31
N GLN A 209 -41.36 -35.91 53.61
CA GLN A 209 -39.94 -36.16 53.33
C GLN A 209 -39.78 -37.44 52.51
N LEU A 210 -38.86 -37.42 51.56
CA LEU A 210 -38.45 -38.56 50.78
C LEU A 210 -36.92 -38.52 50.61
N SER A 211 -36.25 -39.64 50.82
CA SER A 211 -34.82 -39.80 50.53
C SER A 211 -34.51 -41.16 49.94
N ALA A 212 -33.56 -41.24 49.03
CA ALA A 212 -33.12 -42.49 48.42
C ALA A 212 -31.72 -42.35 47.80
N ASP A 213 -31.05 -43.47 47.54
CA ASP A 213 -29.87 -43.54 46.68
C ASP A 213 -30.30 -44.04 45.29
N ILE A 214 -30.19 -43.20 44.26
CA ILE A 214 -30.56 -43.52 42.87
C ILE A 214 -29.28 -43.76 42.07
N ASN A 215 -29.04 -45.00 41.64
CA ASN A 215 -27.81 -45.40 40.91
C ASN A 215 -26.51 -45.00 41.63
N GLY A 216 -26.53 -44.92 42.97
CA GLY A 216 -25.40 -44.51 43.80
C GLY A 216 -25.31 -43.00 44.09
N THR A 217 -26.24 -42.19 43.58
CA THR A 217 -26.34 -40.75 43.88
C THR A 217 -27.41 -40.51 44.96
N PRO A 218 -27.07 -39.81 46.07
CA PRO A 218 -28.06 -39.49 47.10
C PRO A 218 -29.07 -38.46 46.59
N PHE A 219 -30.35 -38.69 46.88
CA PHE A 219 -31.48 -37.83 46.53
C PHE A 219 -32.29 -37.52 47.78
N HIS A 220 -32.56 -36.23 48.03
CA HIS A 220 -33.39 -35.77 49.13
C HIS A 220 -34.47 -34.82 48.60
N LEU A 221 -35.71 -35.07 49.02
CA LEU A 221 -36.88 -34.25 48.70
C LEU A 221 -37.62 -33.96 49.99
N GLN A 222 -37.67 -32.69 50.39
CA GLN A 222 -38.46 -32.24 51.54
C GLN A 222 -39.46 -31.20 51.05
N GLY A 223 -40.68 -31.24 51.56
CA GLY A 223 -41.71 -30.30 51.15
C GLY A 223 -42.60 -29.82 52.28
N ARG A 224 -43.40 -28.80 51.98
CA ARG A 224 -44.54 -28.37 52.79
C ARG A 224 -45.76 -28.28 51.90
N SER A 225 -46.87 -28.87 52.30
CA SER A 225 -48.11 -28.88 51.50
C SER A 225 -49.35 -28.58 52.33
N LYS A 226 -50.37 -28.01 51.69
CA LYS A 226 -51.76 -27.87 52.17
C LYS A 226 -52.70 -28.50 51.13
N PRO A 227 -52.75 -29.84 51.02
CA PRO A 227 -53.36 -30.51 49.86
C PRO A 227 -54.89 -30.38 49.77
N PHE A 228 -55.58 -30.03 50.87
CA PHE A 228 -57.05 -29.97 50.92
C PHE A 228 -57.62 -28.57 51.14
N ALA A 229 -56.78 -27.56 51.39
CA ALA A 229 -57.21 -26.18 51.54
C ALA A 229 -57.86 -25.65 50.25
N SER A 230 -58.68 -24.58 50.38
CA SER A 230 -59.32 -23.93 49.22
C SER A 230 -58.30 -23.39 48.22
N THR A 231 -57.14 -22.95 48.72
CA THR A 231 -55.93 -22.70 47.94
C THR A 231 -54.92 -23.79 48.23
N GLN A 232 -54.67 -24.65 47.24
CA GLN A 232 -53.74 -25.77 47.39
C GLN A 232 -52.33 -25.25 47.16
N GLU A 233 -51.56 -25.14 48.23
CA GLU A 233 -50.18 -24.67 48.20
C GLU A 233 -49.24 -25.84 48.51
N SER A 234 -48.21 -26.02 47.69
CA SER A 234 -47.13 -26.98 47.94
C SER A 234 -45.79 -26.34 47.58
N THR A 235 -44.78 -26.60 48.40
CA THR A 235 -43.40 -26.17 48.17
C THR A 235 -42.50 -27.38 48.34
N PHE A 236 -41.56 -27.59 47.43
CA PHE A 236 -40.63 -28.72 47.45
C PHE A 236 -39.21 -28.22 47.24
N ALA A 237 -38.30 -28.54 48.16
CA ALA A 237 -36.88 -28.34 47.97
C ALA A 237 -36.28 -29.53 47.22
N ILE A 238 -35.66 -29.27 46.07
CA ILE A 238 -35.06 -30.23 45.14
C ILE A 238 -33.54 -30.08 45.23
N ASP A 239 -32.92 -30.95 46.03
CA ASP A 239 -31.48 -31.01 46.22
C ASP A 239 -30.91 -32.21 45.44
N ILE A 240 -30.11 -31.92 44.42
CA ILE A 240 -29.44 -32.92 43.57
C ILE A 240 -27.95 -32.61 43.56
N ASP A 241 -27.09 -33.61 43.74
CA ASP A 241 -25.63 -33.48 43.70
C ASP A 241 -25.04 -34.34 42.56
N GLN A 242 -24.39 -33.70 41.59
CA GLN A 242 -23.68 -34.32 40.46
C GLN A 242 -24.43 -35.43 39.68
N LEU A 243 -25.72 -35.25 39.39
CA LEU A 243 -26.49 -36.20 38.57
C LEU A 243 -25.98 -36.25 37.11
N ASP A 244 -25.58 -37.43 36.62
CA ASP A 244 -25.17 -37.61 35.23
C ASP A 244 -26.38 -37.53 34.28
N VAL A 245 -26.56 -36.37 33.64
CA VAL A 245 -27.71 -36.07 32.77
C VAL A 245 -27.74 -36.96 31.53
N VAL A 246 -26.57 -37.38 31.03
CA VAL A 246 -26.47 -38.16 29.78
C VAL A 246 -27.12 -39.54 29.94
N SER A 247 -27.00 -40.14 31.13
CA SER A 247 -27.64 -41.43 31.44
C SER A 247 -29.17 -41.37 31.41
N TYR A 248 -29.78 -40.18 31.54
CA TYR A 248 -31.23 -39.99 31.53
C TYR A 248 -31.79 -39.42 30.23
N LEU A 249 -30.94 -39.04 29.26
CA LEU A 249 -31.39 -38.54 27.96
C LEU A 249 -32.34 -39.47 27.18
N PRO A 250 -32.21 -40.81 27.22
CA PRO A 250 -33.15 -41.70 26.55
C PRO A 250 -34.61 -41.56 27.04
N PHE A 251 -34.84 -41.00 28.22
CA PHE A 251 -36.18 -40.74 28.77
C PHE A 251 -36.78 -39.41 28.29
N VAL A 252 -36.02 -38.58 27.57
CA VAL A 252 -36.52 -37.32 27.00
C VAL A 252 -37.42 -37.66 25.79
N PRO A 253 -38.69 -37.22 25.77
CA PRO A 253 -39.67 -37.62 24.75
C PRO A 253 -39.41 -36.99 23.36
N VAL A 254 -38.34 -36.21 23.20
CA VAL A 254 -38.00 -35.47 21.98
C VAL A 254 -36.55 -35.75 21.61
N ALA A 255 -36.31 -36.14 20.36
CA ALA A 255 -34.96 -36.31 19.84
C ALA A 255 -34.23 -34.96 19.78
N LEU A 256 -33.07 -34.87 20.45
CA LEU A 256 -32.25 -33.67 20.39
C LEU A 256 -31.57 -33.54 19.01
N PRO A 257 -31.42 -32.30 18.48
CA PRO A 257 -30.71 -32.07 17.21
C PRO A 257 -29.19 -32.29 17.35
N VAL A 258 -28.68 -32.35 18.57
CA VAL A 258 -27.25 -32.52 18.92
C VAL A 258 -27.07 -33.68 19.89
N LYS A 259 -25.84 -34.19 19.99
CA LYS A 259 -25.44 -35.24 20.94
C LYS A 259 -24.76 -34.62 22.15
N LEU A 260 -25.36 -34.77 23.34
CA LEU A 260 -24.73 -34.43 24.62
C LEU A 260 -23.84 -35.61 25.04
N GLN A 261 -22.54 -35.39 25.13
CA GLN A 261 -21.55 -36.40 25.48
C GLN A 261 -21.34 -36.52 26.99
N SER A 262 -21.38 -35.40 27.71
CA SER A 262 -21.25 -35.31 29.17
C SER A 262 -21.98 -34.07 29.70
N ALA A 263 -22.60 -34.19 30.88
CA ALA A 263 -23.09 -33.08 31.70
C ALA A 263 -23.52 -33.60 33.09
N LYS A 264 -23.09 -32.95 34.17
CA LYS A 264 -23.48 -33.26 35.55
C LYS A 264 -24.35 -32.15 36.13
N LEU A 265 -25.53 -32.47 36.65
CA LEU A 265 -26.48 -31.51 37.21
C LEU A 265 -26.41 -31.48 38.75
N THR A 266 -26.31 -30.27 39.31
CA THR A 266 -26.44 -29.98 40.74
C THR A 266 -27.52 -28.93 40.94
N THR A 267 -28.42 -29.10 41.90
CA THR A 267 -29.53 -28.17 42.16
C THR A 267 -29.75 -27.94 43.65
N LYS A 268 -30.23 -26.74 43.98
CA LYS A 268 -30.88 -26.37 45.25
C LYS A 268 -32.09 -25.51 44.92
N LEU A 269 -33.16 -26.16 44.45
CA LEU A 269 -34.31 -25.47 43.87
C LEU A 269 -35.55 -25.62 44.74
N ASP A 270 -36.26 -24.52 44.97
CA ASP A 270 -37.60 -24.50 45.55
C ASP A 270 -38.64 -24.50 44.43
N LEU A 271 -39.41 -25.58 44.34
CA LEU A 271 -40.57 -25.72 43.45
C LEU A 271 -41.84 -25.38 44.22
N GLY A 272 -42.44 -24.24 43.92
CA GLY A 272 -43.74 -23.80 44.43
C GLY A 272 -44.87 -24.16 43.47
N PHE A 273 -45.89 -24.84 43.97
CA PHE A 273 -47.14 -25.11 43.29
C PHE A 273 -48.28 -24.43 44.05
N VAL A 274 -49.05 -23.59 43.37
CA VAL A 274 -50.25 -22.97 43.93
C VAL A 274 -51.41 -23.19 42.98
N ARG A 275 -52.56 -23.63 43.50
CA ARG A 275 -53.80 -23.74 42.74
C ARG A 275 -54.91 -22.94 43.41
N THR A 276 -55.41 -21.93 42.70
CA THR A 276 -56.52 -21.07 43.11
C THR A 276 -57.59 -21.12 42.04
N ASP A 277 -58.86 -21.33 42.42
CA ASP A 277 -60.01 -21.42 41.50
C ASP A 277 -59.78 -22.37 40.30
N GLY A 278 -59.09 -23.48 40.55
CA GLY A 278 -58.78 -24.49 39.55
C GLY A 278 -57.58 -24.19 38.65
N LYS A 279 -57.01 -22.97 38.67
CA LYS A 279 -55.87 -22.57 37.85
C LYS A 279 -54.54 -22.87 38.57
N PRO A 280 -53.67 -23.73 38.03
CA PRO A 280 -52.37 -24.01 38.63
C PRO A 280 -51.34 -22.93 38.25
N LYS A 281 -50.44 -22.64 39.17
CA LYS A 281 -49.20 -21.87 38.96
C LYS A 281 -48.03 -22.69 39.49
N VAL A 282 -46.96 -22.78 38.70
CA VAL A 282 -45.74 -23.49 39.07
C VAL A 282 -44.58 -22.51 39.02
N ALA A 283 -44.02 -22.19 40.17
CA ALA A 283 -42.88 -21.28 40.31
C ALA A 283 -41.63 -22.05 40.73
N LEU A 284 -40.49 -21.70 40.17
CA LEU A 284 -39.18 -22.24 40.50
C LEU A 284 -38.26 -21.11 40.99
N SER A 285 -37.50 -21.34 42.06
CA SER A 285 -36.45 -20.42 42.56
C SER A 285 -35.27 -21.21 43.12
N GLY A 286 -34.09 -20.61 43.22
CA GLY A 286 -32.89 -21.24 43.79
C GLY A 286 -31.75 -21.42 42.78
N ASP A 287 -30.82 -22.31 43.12
CA ASP A 287 -29.57 -22.50 42.36
C ASP A 287 -29.61 -23.74 41.47
N LEU A 288 -29.09 -23.59 40.25
CA LEU A 288 -28.89 -24.67 39.29
C LEU A 288 -27.48 -24.59 38.71
N ALA A 289 -26.76 -25.70 38.63
CA ALA A 289 -25.45 -25.79 37.99
C ALA A 289 -25.32 -27.05 37.12
N LEU A 290 -24.74 -26.88 35.94
CA LEU A 290 -24.30 -27.95 35.04
C LEU A 290 -22.78 -27.90 34.93
N GLU A 291 -22.11 -29.03 35.17
CA GLU A 291 -20.65 -29.17 35.12
C GLU A 291 -20.24 -30.20 34.05
N ASP A 292 -19.00 -30.10 33.55
CA ASP A 292 -18.41 -31.00 32.55
C ASP A 292 -19.25 -31.13 31.25
N ILE A 293 -19.71 -30.01 30.69
CA ILE A 293 -20.61 -29.99 29.52
C ILE A 293 -19.81 -30.28 28.24
N SER A 294 -20.24 -31.25 27.43
CA SER A 294 -19.70 -31.49 26.08
C SER A 294 -20.82 -31.82 25.09
N VAL A 295 -20.91 -31.03 24.02
CA VAL A 295 -21.93 -31.16 22.96
C VAL A 295 -21.26 -31.35 21.60
N GLN A 296 -21.72 -32.37 20.88
CA GLN A 296 -21.28 -32.72 19.53
C GLN A 296 -22.47 -32.70 18.57
N ASP A 297 -22.20 -32.57 17.28
CA ASP A 297 -23.22 -32.84 16.26
C ASP A 297 -23.46 -34.35 16.07
N LYS A 298 -24.43 -34.70 15.23
CA LYS A 298 -24.74 -36.11 14.91
C LYS A 298 -23.61 -36.83 14.16
N SER A 299 -22.67 -36.10 13.56
CA SER A 299 -21.45 -36.63 12.91
C SER A 299 -20.27 -36.76 13.86
N GLN A 300 -20.47 -36.53 15.17
CA GLN A 300 -19.45 -36.53 16.22
C GLN A 300 -18.44 -35.38 16.15
N ALA A 301 -18.72 -34.33 15.37
CA ALA A 301 -17.91 -33.12 15.40
C ALA A 301 -18.24 -32.31 16.66
N GLN A 302 -17.21 -31.84 17.36
CA GLN A 302 -17.40 -31.02 18.56
C GLN A 302 -18.05 -29.68 18.19
N LEU A 303 -19.06 -29.26 18.97
CA LEU A 303 -19.72 -27.97 18.83
C LEU A 303 -19.43 -27.07 20.03
N PHE A 304 -19.57 -27.60 21.25
CA PHE A 304 -19.46 -26.83 22.48
C PHE A 304 -18.87 -27.65 23.64
N LYS A 305 -18.07 -27.01 24.49
CA LYS A 305 -17.70 -27.51 25.83
C LYS A 305 -17.80 -26.38 26.84
N ALA A 306 -18.02 -26.71 28.11
CA ALA A 306 -17.86 -25.76 29.20
C ALA A 306 -17.54 -26.49 30.50
N LYS A 307 -16.74 -25.84 31.37
CA LYS A 307 -16.45 -26.39 32.69
C LYS A 307 -17.68 -26.33 33.59
N LYS A 308 -18.37 -25.19 33.59
CA LYS A 308 -19.54 -24.93 34.45
C LYS A 308 -20.49 -23.91 33.84
N LEU A 309 -21.79 -24.20 33.91
CA LEU A 309 -22.89 -23.27 33.66
C LEU A 309 -23.74 -23.23 34.93
N ALA A 310 -23.85 -22.08 35.59
CA ALA A 310 -24.68 -21.93 36.78
C ALA A 310 -25.69 -20.78 36.63
N ALA A 311 -26.88 -20.95 37.19
CA ALA A 311 -27.96 -19.98 37.20
C ALA A 311 -28.56 -19.85 38.62
N ASN A 312 -28.72 -18.62 39.08
CA ASN A 312 -29.51 -18.29 40.27
C ASN A 312 -30.87 -17.76 39.81
N ILE A 313 -31.90 -18.58 40.00
CA ILE A 313 -33.26 -18.29 39.58
C ILE A 313 -33.98 -17.58 40.73
N LYS A 314 -34.41 -16.34 40.50
CA LYS A 314 -35.14 -15.59 41.54
C LYS A 314 -36.59 -16.05 41.59
N GLN A 315 -37.26 -16.10 40.44
CA GLN A 315 -38.59 -16.67 40.30
C GLN A 315 -38.88 -16.96 38.83
N PHE A 316 -39.22 -18.21 38.49
CA PHE A 316 -39.56 -18.62 37.14
C PHE A 316 -40.89 -19.36 37.10
N ASP A 317 -41.87 -18.85 36.36
CA ASP A 317 -43.15 -19.51 36.11
C ASP A 317 -42.98 -20.54 35.00
N VAL A 318 -42.96 -21.82 35.37
CA VAL A 318 -42.69 -22.94 34.47
C VAL A 318 -43.81 -23.12 33.43
N LEU A 319 -45.07 -22.81 33.80
CA LEU A 319 -46.21 -23.00 32.91
C LEU A 319 -46.31 -21.89 31.86
N ASN A 320 -45.96 -20.66 32.25
CA ASN A 320 -45.98 -19.51 31.35
C ASN A 320 -44.62 -19.27 30.66
N ALA A 321 -43.56 -19.96 31.06
CA ALA A 321 -42.19 -19.74 30.58
C ALA A 321 -41.70 -18.28 30.74
N SER A 322 -42.09 -17.63 31.84
CA SER A 322 -41.75 -16.24 32.15
C SER A 322 -41.11 -16.13 33.53
N GLY A 323 -40.16 -15.22 33.73
CA GLY A 323 -39.55 -15.06 35.04
C GLY A 323 -38.33 -14.18 35.09
N GLU A 324 -37.71 -14.15 36.27
CA GLU A 324 -36.52 -13.37 36.59
C GLU A 324 -35.40 -14.30 37.07
N ILE A 325 -34.24 -14.17 36.43
CA ILE A 325 -33.01 -14.88 36.76
C ILE A 325 -32.02 -13.83 37.27
N ALA A 326 -31.55 -13.98 38.50
CA ALA A 326 -30.65 -13.00 39.11
C ALA A 326 -29.26 -13.05 38.47
N GLN A 327 -28.74 -14.25 38.21
CA GLN A 327 -27.43 -14.41 37.61
C GLN A 327 -27.35 -15.66 36.74
N ILE A 328 -26.68 -15.54 35.60
CA ILE A 328 -26.18 -16.66 34.80
C ILE A 328 -24.66 -16.52 34.70
N SER A 329 -23.94 -17.61 34.96
CA SER A 329 -22.48 -17.67 34.87
C SER A 329 -22.03 -18.86 34.03
N LEU A 330 -21.08 -18.63 33.11
CA LEU A 330 -20.53 -19.64 32.23
C LEU A 330 -18.99 -19.59 32.30
N GLU A 331 -18.38 -20.67 32.78
CA GLU A 331 -16.93 -20.79 32.99
C GLU A 331 -16.27 -21.65 31.92
N ALA A 332 -15.18 -21.12 31.36
CA ALA A 332 -14.35 -21.75 30.34
C ALA A 332 -15.13 -22.39 29.17
N PRO A 333 -16.09 -21.67 28.53
CA PRO A 333 -16.78 -22.21 27.38
C PRO A 333 -15.85 -22.30 26.17
N GLN A 334 -15.87 -23.40 25.43
CA GLN A 334 -15.19 -23.58 24.15
C GLN A 334 -16.22 -23.79 23.06
N VAL A 335 -16.20 -22.95 22.02
CA VAL A 335 -17.13 -22.98 20.89
C VAL A 335 -16.37 -23.28 19.61
N TRP A 336 -16.82 -24.27 18.84
CA TRP A 336 -16.30 -24.55 17.49
C TRP A 336 -17.31 -24.12 16.45
N ALA A 337 -16.97 -23.09 15.69
CA ALA A 337 -17.79 -22.55 14.62
C ALA A 337 -17.03 -22.63 13.28
N ALA A 338 -17.66 -23.21 12.27
CA ALA A 338 -17.04 -23.43 10.98
C ALA A 338 -17.99 -23.10 9.83
N MET A 339 -17.54 -22.27 8.90
CA MET A 339 -18.18 -22.00 7.61
C MET A 339 -17.52 -22.86 6.53
N ASN A 340 -18.31 -23.73 5.90
CA ASN A 340 -17.82 -24.59 4.81
C ASN A 340 -17.67 -23.80 3.50
N ALA A 341 -17.12 -24.42 2.45
CA ALA A 341 -16.96 -23.80 1.13
C ALA A 341 -18.26 -23.31 0.46
N ARG A 342 -19.45 -23.76 0.91
CA ARG A 342 -20.76 -23.30 0.42
C ARG A 342 -21.30 -22.07 1.16
N GLY A 343 -20.63 -21.65 2.23
CA GLY A 343 -21.08 -20.57 3.10
C GLY A 343 -21.98 -21.03 4.26
N ASP A 344 -22.22 -22.35 4.42
CA ASP A 344 -23.05 -22.87 5.49
C ASP A 344 -22.26 -22.96 6.81
N ILE A 345 -22.86 -22.49 7.90
CA ILE A 345 -22.30 -22.61 9.26
C ILE A 345 -22.69 -23.94 9.88
N ASN A 346 -21.73 -24.65 10.51
CA ASN A 346 -21.95 -25.95 11.18
C ASN A 346 -23.08 -25.94 12.21
N TRP A 347 -23.19 -24.89 13.03
CA TRP A 347 -24.26 -24.72 14.02
C TRP A 347 -25.67 -24.67 13.40
N VAL A 348 -25.83 -23.99 12.27
CA VAL A 348 -27.12 -23.92 11.56
C VAL A 348 -27.51 -25.31 11.04
N ARG A 349 -26.56 -26.06 10.46
CA ARG A 349 -26.80 -27.44 10.00
C ARG A 349 -27.14 -28.38 11.15
N ALA A 350 -26.41 -28.29 12.26
CA ALA A 350 -26.65 -29.12 13.44
C ALA A 350 -28.07 -28.91 13.98
N LEU A 351 -28.51 -27.65 14.11
CA LEU A 351 -29.83 -27.30 14.64
C LEU A 351 -30.99 -27.52 13.66
N ALA A 352 -30.76 -27.35 12.35
CA ALA A 352 -31.79 -27.61 11.32
C ALA A 352 -32.16 -29.10 11.19
N SER A 353 -31.24 -30.01 11.54
CA SER A 353 -31.43 -31.47 11.44
C SER A 353 -32.45 -32.07 12.44
N GLY A 354 -33.10 -31.24 13.25
CA GLY A 354 -34.17 -31.61 14.18
C GLY A 354 -35.60 -31.41 13.62
N GLN A 355 -35.78 -30.79 12.46
CA GLN A 355 -37.09 -30.67 11.82
C GLN A 355 -37.36 -31.89 10.94
N THR A 356 -37.91 -32.95 11.51
CA THR A 356 -38.68 -33.91 10.72
C THR A 356 -39.90 -33.18 10.17
N ALA A 357 -39.87 -32.86 8.88
CA ALA A 357 -41.05 -32.44 8.14
C ALA A 357 -42.14 -33.50 8.34
N LYS A 358 -43.19 -33.13 9.07
CA LYS A 358 -44.44 -33.90 9.10
C LYS A 358 -44.93 -33.97 7.65
N PRO A 359 -45.20 -35.14 7.06
CA PRO A 359 -45.69 -35.21 5.69
C PRO A 359 -47.00 -34.44 5.62
N ALA A 360 -47.03 -33.37 4.84
CA ALA A 360 -48.26 -32.68 4.52
C ALA A 360 -49.15 -33.67 3.75
N LYS A 361 -50.25 -34.09 4.39
CA LYS A 361 -51.34 -34.77 3.69
C LYS A 361 -51.86 -33.80 2.61
N PRO A 362 -52.01 -34.22 1.34
CA PRO A 362 -52.43 -33.29 0.28
C PRO A 362 -53.84 -32.80 0.58
N ALA A 363 -53.98 -31.49 0.81
CA ALA A 363 -55.28 -30.84 0.83
C ALA A 363 -55.70 -30.62 -0.62
N GLN A 364 -56.71 -31.38 -1.06
CA GLN A 364 -57.46 -31.09 -2.28
C GLN A 364 -58.13 -29.72 -2.14
N ALA A 365 -57.96 -28.91 -3.18
CA ALA A 365 -58.67 -27.66 -3.36
C ALA A 365 -60.17 -27.94 -3.52
N SER A 366 -61.00 -27.26 -2.74
CA SER A 366 -62.41 -27.06 -3.02
C SER A 366 -62.73 -25.59 -2.83
N ASP A 367 -62.95 -24.90 -3.95
CA ASP A 367 -63.52 -23.56 -4.03
C ASP A 367 -64.95 -23.55 -3.49
N ALA A 368 -65.22 -22.73 -2.47
CA ALA A 368 -66.51 -22.09 -2.25
C ALA A 368 -66.34 -20.87 -1.30
N PRO A 369 -67.04 -19.75 -1.54
CA PRO A 369 -66.83 -18.51 -0.79
C PRO A 369 -67.64 -18.52 0.51
N ALA A 370 -66.95 -18.39 1.65
CA ALA A 370 -67.59 -18.24 2.96
C ALA A 370 -67.38 -16.82 3.50
N ALA A 371 -68.51 -16.22 3.86
CA ALA A 371 -68.68 -14.86 4.33
C ALA A 371 -67.86 -14.55 5.59
N GLN A 372 -67.39 -13.30 5.63
CA GLN A 372 -66.77 -12.66 6.78
C GLN A 372 -67.80 -12.56 7.93
N THR A 373 -67.61 -13.38 8.96
CA THR A 373 -68.09 -13.08 10.31
C THR A 373 -66.86 -12.70 11.13
N PRO A 374 -66.84 -11.58 11.88
CA PRO A 374 -65.67 -11.22 12.67
C PRO A 374 -65.48 -12.28 13.76
N ALA A 375 -64.36 -12.99 13.71
CA ALA A 375 -63.90 -13.75 14.86
C ALA A 375 -63.70 -12.78 16.04
N PRO A 376 -64.02 -13.17 17.29
CA PRO A 376 -63.73 -12.34 18.46
C PRO A 376 -62.25 -12.02 18.45
N SER A 377 -61.92 -10.73 18.63
CA SER A 377 -60.56 -10.25 18.86
C SER A 377 -59.88 -11.18 19.88
N ALA A 378 -58.97 -12.01 19.38
CA ALA A 378 -58.06 -12.76 20.22
C ALA A 378 -57.23 -11.70 20.93
N ALA A 379 -57.58 -11.42 22.18
CA ALA A 379 -56.77 -10.60 23.07
C ALA A 379 -55.32 -11.05 22.92
N GLU A 380 -54.45 -10.13 22.48
CA GLU A 380 -53.02 -10.33 22.37
C GLU A 380 -52.53 -10.98 23.67
N LYS A 381 -52.15 -12.27 23.60
CA LYS A 381 -51.40 -12.89 24.67
C LYS A 381 -50.09 -12.12 24.73
N LYS A 382 -49.94 -11.28 25.75
CA LYS A 382 -48.68 -10.63 26.07
C LYS A 382 -47.62 -11.73 26.21
N ASP A 383 -46.61 -11.71 25.35
CA ASP A 383 -45.58 -12.74 25.33
C ASP A 383 -44.90 -12.84 26.70
N ALA A 384 -44.61 -14.06 27.12
CA ALA A 384 -43.94 -14.36 28.37
C ALA A 384 -42.53 -13.75 28.37
N ALA A 385 -42.29 -12.75 29.22
CA ALA A 385 -41.00 -12.08 29.32
C ALA A 385 -40.05 -12.81 30.29
N ILE A 386 -38.79 -12.93 29.90
CA ILE A 386 -37.68 -13.43 30.72
C ILE A 386 -36.70 -12.29 30.94
N LEU A 387 -36.37 -12.02 32.20
CA LEU A 387 -35.37 -11.03 32.62
C LEU A 387 -34.15 -11.74 33.23
N VAL A 388 -32.96 -11.44 32.74
CA VAL A 388 -31.68 -11.84 33.32
C VAL A 388 -30.99 -10.59 33.86
N GLN A 389 -30.88 -10.47 35.19
CA GLN A 389 -30.28 -9.28 35.80
C GLN A 389 -28.78 -9.19 35.53
N GLN A 390 -28.06 -10.33 35.57
CA GLN A 390 -26.64 -10.41 35.30
C GLN A 390 -26.29 -11.67 34.48
N LEU A 391 -25.53 -11.51 33.40
CA LEU A 391 -24.88 -12.58 32.65
C LEU A 391 -23.36 -12.38 32.74
N SER A 392 -22.64 -13.44 33.09
CA SER A 392 -21.18 -13.44 33.17
C SER A 392 -20.61 -14.65 32.42
N VAL A 393 -19.66 -14.39 31.53
CA VAL A 393 -18.87 -15.42 30.84
C VAL A 393 -17.41 -15.15 31.14
N ARG A 394 -16.66 -16.18 31.55
CA ARG A 394 -15.25 -16.07 31.93
C ARG A 394 -14.41 -17.14 31.22
N ASP A 395 -13.20 -16.74 30.82
CA ASP A 395 -12.17 -17.61 30.24
C ASP A 395 -12.62 -18.43 29.02
N GLY A 396 -13.49 -17.86 28.18
CA GLY A 396 -13.99 -18.55 26.99
C GLY A 396 -12.99 -18.64 25.84
N GLU A 397 -13.25 -19.59 24.94
CA GLU A 397 -12.51 -19.82 23.71
C GLU A 397 -13.49 -20.02 22.53
N ILE A 398 -13.23 -19.36 21.40
CA ILE A 398 -13.97 -19.52 20.15
C ILE A 398 -12.97 -19.91 19.08
N ASN A 399 -13.17 -21.09 18.51
CA ASN A 399 -12.43 -21.63 17.38
C ASN A 399 -13.25 -21.41 16.10
N TRP A 400 -12.84 -20.43 15.30
CA TRP A 400 -13.47 -20.09 14.04
C TRP A 400 -12.69 -20.64 12.85
N ARG A 401 -13.38 -21.30 11.92
CA ARG A 401 -12.82 -21.76 10.63
C ARG A 401 -13.67 -21.29 9.46
N ASP A 402 -13.05 -20.66 8.47
CA ASP A 402 -13.71 -20.15 7.27
C ASP A 402 -13.07 -20.71 6.00
N GLU A 403 -13.84 -21.52 5.27
CA GLU A 403 -13.44 -22.10 3.98
C GLU A 403 -14.09 -21.39 2.78
N ALA A 404 -15.09 -20.54 3.00
CA ALA A 404 -15.84 -19.86 1.93
C ALA A 404 -15.13 -18.60 1.44
N ASN A 405 -14.57 -17.83 2.37
CA ASN A 405 -14.09 -16.48 2.10
C ASN A 405 -12.56 -16.38 2.01
N ALA A 406 -11.83 -17.40 2.47
CA ALA A 406 -10.37 -17.43 2.51
C ALA A 406 -9.78 -18.54 1.62
N ALA A 407 -8.57 -18.32 1.10
CA ALA A 407 -7.82 -19.34 0.36
C ALA A 407 -6.32 -19.35 0.77
N PRO A 408 -5.80 -20.43 1.40
CA PRO A 408 -6.53 -21.61 1.93
C PRO A 408 -7.50 -21.24 3.07
N ALA A 409 -8.19 -22.21 3.67
CA ALA A 409 -9.09 -21.95 4.80
C ALA A 409 -8.42 -21.11 5.90
N GLN A 410 -9.15 -20.14 6.44
CA GLN A 410 -8.69 -19.32 7.56
C GLN A 410 -9.13 -19.95 8.88
N ASN A 411 -8.20 -20.05 9.84
CA ASN A 411 -8.54 -20.36 11.23
C ASN A 411 -8.26 -19.12 12.10
N VAL A 412 -9.16 -18.82 13.04
CA VAL A 412 -8.99 -17.75 14.02
C VAL A 412 -9.35 -18.32 15.39
N GLN A 413 -8.45 -18.15 16.36
CA GLN A 413 -8.69 -18.53 17.74
C GLN A 413 -8.92 -17.25 18.57
N LEU A 414 -10.08 -17.14 19.21
CA LEU A 414 -10.39 -16.09 20.16
C LEU A 414 -10.35 -16.70 21.55
N SER A 415 -9.45 -16.23 22.40
CA SER A 415 -9.20 -16.74 23.75
C SER A 415 -9.52 -15.67 24.79
N GLN A 416 -9.56 -16.03 26.08
CA GLN A 416 -9.93 -15.11 27.17
C GLN A 416 -11.25 -14.37 26.90
N PHE A 417 -12.19 -15.03 26.21
CA PHE A 417 -13.48 -14.45 25.88
C PHE A 417 -14.30 -14.25 27.16
N SER A 418 -14.62 -13.00 27.45
CA SER A 418 -15.42 -12.61 28.59
C SER A 418 -16.62 -11.78 28.16
N VAL A 419 -17.77 -12.02 28.78
CA VAL A 419 -18.99 -11.22 28.59
C VAL A 419 -19.52 -10.82 29.96
N ASP A 420 -19.84 -9.56 30.15
CA ASP A 420 -20.62 -9.05 31.27
C ASP A 420 -21.81 -8.30 30.71
N ALA A 421 -23.02 -8.77 30.97
CA ALA A 421 -24.24 -8.09 30.56
C ALA A 421 -25.21 -7.95 31.73
N SER A 422 -25.95 -6.85 31.79
CA SER A 422 -26.91 -6.58 32.85
C SER A 422 -28.27 -6.15 32.32
N GLN A 423 -29.35 -6.61 32.97
CA GLN A 423 -30.75 -6.29 32.62
C GLN A 423 -31.17 -6.77 31.21
N LEU A 424 -30.71 -7.96 30.79
CA LEU A 424 -31.12 -8.58 29.53
C LEU A 424 -32.58 -9.04 29.62
N SER A 425 -33.46 -8.51 28.77
CA SER A 425 -34.88 -8.83 28.78
C SER A 425 -35.39 -9.22 27.40
N THR A 426 -36.31 -10.20 27.38
CA THR A 426 -37.10 -10.57 26.19
C THR A 426 -38.46 -9.86 26.13
N ASP A 427 -38.66 -8.79 26.90
CA ASP A 427 -39.83 -7.91 26.75
C ASP A 427 -39.65 -7.02 25.50
N ALA A 428 -40.68 -6.89 24.66
CA ALA A 428 -40.65 -6.05 23.47
C ALA A 428 -40.40 -4.57 23.79
N ASP A 429 -40.79 -4.11 24.97
CA ASP A 429 -40.63 -2.73 25.44
C ASP A 429 -39.44 -2.54 26.41
N ALA A 430 -38.56 -3.55 26.51
CA ALA A 430 -37.37 -3.47 27.35
C ALA A 430 -36.45 -2.31 26.95
N LYS A 431 -35.82 -1.70 27.97
CA LYS A 431 -34.70 -0.77 27.77
C LYS A 431 -33.47 -1.52 27.29
N PRO A 432 -32.54 -0.87 26.55
CA PRO A 432 -31.25 -1.47 26.21
C PRO A 432 -30.50 -1.94 27.46
N ALA A 433 -29.92 -3.13 27.37
CA ALA A 433 -29.12 -3.79 28.40
C ALA A 433 -27.64 -3.45 28.21
N ALA A 434 -26.93 -3.12 29.29
CA ALA A 434 -25.50 -2.88 29.23
C ALA A 434 -24.75 -4.19 28.93
N LEU A 435 -23.71 -4.10 28.10
CA LEU A 435 -22.93 -5.22 27.55
C LEU A 435 -21.46 -4.84 27.44
N LYS A 436 -20.61 -5.63 28.09
CA LYS A 436 -19.14 -5.58 27.95
C LYS A 436 -18.63 -6.90 27.42
N ILE A 437 -17.79 -6.84 26.41
CA ILE A 437 -17.13 -7.99 25.81
C ILE A 437 -15.63 -7.71 25.78
N SER A 438 -14.81 -8.69 26.13
CA SER A 438 -13.36 -8.64 25.91
C SER A 438 -12.83 -9.99 25.45
N LEU A 439 -11.83 -10.00 24.58
CA LEU A 439 -11.21 -11.21 24.06
C LEU A 439 -9.80 -10.95 23.52
N VAL A 440 -9.01 -12.03 23.41
CA VAL A 440 -7.66 -12.03 22.83
C VAL A 440 -7.63 -12.90 21.57
N GLU A 441 -7.31 -12.27 20.45
CA GLU A 441 -7.20 -12.86 19.14
C GLU A 441 -5.81 -13.44 18.90
N ASN A 442 -5.78 -14.72 18.50
CA ASN A 442 -4.58 -15.49 18.16
C ASN A 442 -3.43 -15.35 19.19
N GLY A 443 -3.79 -15.20 20.47
CA GLY A 443 -2.87 -15.08 21.61
C GLY A 443 -2.13 -13.75 21.76
N ARG A 444 -2.44 -12.72 20.95
CA ARG A 444 -1.72 -11.43 20.99
C ARG A 444 -2.63 -10.20 20.99
N GLY A 445 -3.53 -10.06 20.03
CA GLY A 445 -4.34 -8.86 19.83
C GLY A 445 -5.54 -8.80 20.77
N LYS A 446 -5.86 -7.65 21.37
CA LYS A 446 -7.03 -7.51 22.26
C LYS A 446 -8.18 -6.81 21.54
N LEU A 447 -9.39 -7.33 21.71
CA LEU A 447 -10.63 -6.68 21.28
C LEU A 447 -11.52 -6.48 22.50
N ALA A 448 -12.12 -5.31 22.63
CA ALA A 448 -13.13 -5.06 23.64
C ALA A 448 -14.27 -4.17 23.13
N PHE A 449 -15.47 -4.45 23.59
CA PHE A 449 -16.69 -3.70 23.31
C PHE A 449 -17.35 -3.31 24.62
N ASP A 450 -17.76 -2.05 24.78
CA ASP A 450 -18.50 -1.54 25.94
C ASP A 450 -19.68 -0.70 25.41
N GLY A 451 -20.92 -1.12 25.70
CA GLY A 451 -22.11 -0.49 25.15
C GLY A 451 -23.42 -1.10 25.64
N ASP A 452 -24.49 -0.84 24.91
CA ASP A 452 -25.85 -1.30 25.19
C ASP A 452 -26.44 -2.06 23.99
N ILE A 453 -27.22 -3.10 24.28
CA ILE A 453 -27.92 -3.94 23.31
C ILE A 453 -29.40 -4.08 23.67
N ALA A 454 -30.30 -4.08 22.68
CA ALA A 454 -31.70 -4.43 22.88
C ALA A 454 -31.97 -5.80 22.21
N PRO A 455 -32.01 -6.94 22.91
CA PRO A 455 -31.96 -8.27 22.27
C PRO A 455 -33.06 -8.56 21.23
N LEU A 456 -34.25 -7.98 21.39
CA LEU A 456 -35.38 -8.16 20.47
C LEU A 456 -35.53 -7.06 19.43
N LYS A 457 -34.76 -5.97 19.54
CA LYS A 457 -34.73 -4.88 18.55
C LYS A 457 -33.37 -4.92 17.85
N PRO A 458 -33.26 -4.64 16.55
CA PRO A 458 -31.95 -4.57 15.88
C PRO A 458 -31.23 -3.27 16.28
N GLN A 459 -30.92 -3.10 17.57
CA GLN A 459 -30.31 -1.91 18.16
C GLN A 459 -29.09 -2.26 19.00
N LEU A 460 -27.95 -1.66 18.66
CA LEU A 460 -26.65 -1.82 19.33
C LEU A 460 -25.93 -0.48 19.33
N ASN A 461 -25.52 0.00 20.50
CA ASN A 461 -24.76 1.25 20.65
C ASN A 461 -23.55 1.00 21.55
N GLY A 462 -22.35 1.43 21.19
CA GLY A 462 -21.20 1.23 22.08
C GLY A 462 -19.86 1.59 21.47
N LYS A 463 -18.80 1.47 22.27
CA LYS A 463 -17.42 1.69 21.85
C LYS A 463 -16.72 0.36 21.64
N LEU A 464 -16.24 0.14 20.41
CA LEU A 464 -15.32 -0.94 20.05
C LEU A 464 -13.88 -0.44 20.19
N THR A 465 -12.99 -1.25 20.76
CA THR A 465 -11.56 -1.00 20.87
C THR A 465 -10.76 -2.21 20.38
N LEU A 466 -9.67 -1.93 19.69
CA LEU A 466 -8.72 -2.87 19.11
C LEU A 466 -7.33 -2.48 19.62
N ASP A 467 -6.54 -3.43 20.10
CA ASP A 467 -5.17 -3.20 20.56
C ASP A 467 -4.23 -4.30 20.06
N GLY A 468 -3.37 -3.93 19.10
CA GLY A 468 -2.29 -4.79 18.61
C GLY A 468 -2.73 -6.00 17.79
N ILE A 469 -3.81 -5.88 17.00
CA ILE A 469 -4.28 -6.96 16.12
C ILE A 469 -3.25 -7.22 15.03
N ASP A 470 -2.72 -8.46 14.94
CA ASP A 470 -1.73 -8.82 13.93
C ASP A 470 -2.40 -9.15 12.60
N ILE A 471 -2.26 -8.26 11.62
CA ILE A 471 -2.90 -8.43 10.31
C ILE A 471 -2.30 -9.59 9.50
N ALA A 472 -1.10 -10.08 9.84
CA ALA A 472 -0.54 -11.28 9.21
C ALA A 472 -1.41 -12.52 9.49
N GLY A 473 -2.12 -12.54 10.62
CA GLY A 473 -3.08 -13.58 10.99
C GLY A 473 -4.23 -13.72 9.99
N TYR A 474 -4.52 -12.70 9.18
CA TYR A 474 -5.63 -12.65 8.23
C TYR A 474 -5.19 -12.79 6.76
N GLN A 475 -3.95 -13.19 6.50
CA GLN A 475 -3.38 -13.30 5.15
C GLN A 475 -4.25 -14.14 4.20
N ASN A 476 -4.92 -15.20 4.69
CA ASN A 476 -5.69 -16.08 3.81
C ASN A 476 -6.96 -15.43 3.27
N TYR A 477 -7.55 -14.47 4.00
CA TYR A 477 -8.62 -13.64 3.47
C TYR A 477 -8.13 -12.71 2.36
N LEU A 478 -6.92 -12.15 2.53
CA LEU A 478 -6.33 -11.20 1.59
C LEU A 478 -5.79 -11.86 0.32
N ASN A 479 -5.43 -13.14 0.36
CA ASN A 479 -4.88 -13.86 -0.80
C ASN A 479 -5.77 -13.84 -2.06
N ARG A 480 -7.07 -13.60 -1.92
CA ARG A 480 -8.02 -13.52 -3.05
C ARG A 480 -7.92 -12.21 -3.84
N SER A 481 -7.44 -11.14 -3.22
CA SER A 481 -7.33 -9.80 -3.82
C SER A 481 -5.91 -9.25 -3.82
N LEU A 482 -5.01 -9.83 -3.01
CA LEU A 482 -3.65 -9.37 -2.79
C LEU A 482 -2.61 -10.47 -3.10
N ALA A 483 -1.75 -10.20 -4.08
CA ALA A 483 -0.61 -11.03 -4.46
C ALA A 483 0.67 -10.70 -3.65
N ALA A 484 0.51 -10.36 -2.37
CA ALA A 484 1.58 -10.00 -1.45
C ALA A 484 1.32 -10.55 -0.06
N ASN A 485 2.39 -10.79 0.69
CA ASN A 485 2.33 -11.10 2.12
C ASN A 485 2.29 -9.78 2.90
N VAL A 486 1.34 -9.66 3.81
CA VAL A 486 1.14 -8.49 4.68
C VAL A 486 1.53 -8.80 6.12
N SER A 487 2.12 -7.82 6.80
CA SER A 487 2.32 -7.84 8.25
C SER A 487 2.21 -6.44 8.82
N GLY A 488 1.83 -6.33 10.10
CA GLY A 488 1.66 -5.07 10.82
C GLY A 488 0.77 -5.25 12.05
N ALA A 489 0.68 -4.23 12.91
CA ALA A 489 -0.19 -4.24 14.09
C ALA A 489 -1.26 -3.15 13.97
N LEU A 490 -2.54 -3.53 14.06
CA LEU A 490 -3.68 -2.62 14.00
C LEU A 490 -4.24 -2.37 15.40
N SER A 491 -4.33 -1.11 15.79
CA SER A 491 -5.00 -0.65 17.00
C SER A 491 -6.03 0.43 16.65
N GLY A 492 -7.00 0.67 17.53
CA GLY A 492 -7.98 1.73 17.30
C GLY A 492 -9.21 1.67 18.18
N ALA A 493 -10.11 2.62 17.97
CA ALA A 493 -11.40 2.65 18.61
C ALA A 493 -12.46 3.23 17.65
N SER A 494 -13.72 2.81 17.82
CA SER A 494 -14.85 3.31 17.05
C SER A 494 -16.12 3.27 17.90
N THR A 495 -16.95 4.31 17.79
CA THR A 495 -18.31 4.27 18.34
C THR A 495 -19.23 3.70 17.26
N ILE A 496 -19.89 2.60 17.59
CA ILE A 496 -20.81 1.87 16.73
C ILE A 496 -22.23 2.22 17.16
N GLN A 497 -23.05 2.64 16.20
CA GLN A 497 -24.50 2.78 16.36
C GLN A 497 -25.17 1.97 15.24
N PHE A 498 -25.91 0.94 15.62
CA PHE A 498 -26.75 0.16 14.73
C PHE A 498 -28.18 0.30 15.19
N GLN A 499 -29.06 0.79 14.30
CA GLN A 499 -30.48 0.96 14.58
C GLN A 499 -31.25 0.88 13.25
N ASP A 500 -32.42 0.23 13.22
CA ASP A 500 -33.28 0.13 12.03
C ASP A 500 -32.56 -0.41 10.78
N LYS A 501 -31.64 -1.36 10.97
CA LYS A 501 -30.78 -1.96 9.93
C LYS A 501 -29.78 -0.97 9.30
N GLN A 502 -29.59 0.20 9.90
CA GLN A 502 -28.59 1.17 9.51
C GLN A 502 -27.41 1.10 10.47
N LEU A 503 -26.19 1.09 9.92
CA LEU A 503 -24.95 1.15 10.69
C LEU A 503 -24.34 2.55 10.51
N LYS A 504 -24.02 3.17 11.63
CA LYS A 504 -23.27 4.42 11.71
C LYS A 504 -22.04 4.20 12.57
N LEU A 505 -20.89 4.61 12.06
CA LEU A 505 -19.64 4.68 12.81
C LEU A 505 -19.33 6.14 13.08
N SER A 506 -18.95 6.48 14.31
CA SER A 506 -18.45 7.80 14.69
C SER A 506 -17.15 7.71 15.49
N ASP A 507 -16.44 8.83 15.60
CA ASP A 507 -15.23 8.99 16.41
C ASP A 507 -14.17 7.90 16.16
N THR A 508 -14.13 7.39 14.93
CA THR A 508 -13.31 6.24 14.56
C THR A 508 -11.86 6.66 14.40
N SER A 509 -10.98 6.07 15.19
CA SER A 509 -9.53 6.29 15.10
C SER A 509 -8.83 4.94 14.95
N LEU A 510 -7.99 4.80 13.94
CA LEU A 510 -7.25 3.57 13.64
C LEU A 510 -5.77 3.91 13.49
N ASP A 511 -4.88 3.08 14.02
CA ASP A 511 -3.44 3.16 13.83
C ASP A 511 -2.93 1.79 13.37
N LEU A 512 -2.25 1.78 12.23
CA LEU A 512 -1.59 0.62 11.67
C LEU A 512 -0.08 0.84 11.71
N ALA A 513 0.59 0.13 12.62
CA ALA A 513 2.03 0.23 12.83
C ALA A 513 2.80 -0.82 12.01
N ASN A 514 3.96 -0.42 11.49
CA ASN A 514 4.95 -1.27 10.82
C ASN A 514 4.36 -2.13 9.68
N LEU A 515 3.49 -1.53 8.85
CA LEU A 515 2.95 -2.21 7.67
C LEU A 515 4.10 -2.59 6.73
N LYS A 516 4.13 -3.86 6.34
CA LYS A 516 5.03 -4.38 5.29
C LYS A 516 4.23 -5.18 4.29
N LEU A 517 4.36 -4.82 3.02
CA LEU A 517 3.81 -5.52 1.86
C LEU A 517 4.95 -6.14 1.08
N ALA A 518 5.15 -7.44 1.24
CA ALA A 518 6.17 -8.21 0.54
C ALA A 518 5.55 -8.93 -0.67
N PRO A 519 5.86 -8.53 -1.92
CA PRO A 519 5.31 -9.18 -3.10
C PRO A 519 5.70 -10.67 -3.13
N LYS A 520 4.81 -11.55 -3.61
CA LYS A 520 5.09 -13.00 -3.71
C LYS A 520 6.11 -13.35 -4.82
N VAL A 521 6.48 -12.38 -5.65
CA VAL A 521 7.46 -12.53 -6.74
C VAL A 521 8.89 -12.50 -6.17
N LYS A 522 9.74 -13.44 -6.59
CA LYS A 522 11.16 -13.48 -6.18
C LYS A 522 11.89 -12.19 -6.59
N ASN A 523 12.74 -11.67 -5.70
CA ASN A 523 13.57 -10.47 -5.88
C ASN A 523 12.80 -9.13 -6.01
N ALA A 524 11.52 -9.08 -5.65
CA ALA A 524 10.78 -7.82 -5.56
C ALA A 524 10.98 -7.17 -4.18
N ASN A 525 11.27 -5.87 -4.15
CA ASN A 525 11.42 -5.12 -2.91
C ASN A 525 10.07 -4.91 -2.23
N ALA A 526 10.06 -5.03 -0.90
CA ALA A 526 8.85 -4.81 -0.10
C ALA A 526 8.54 -3.32 0.01
N ILE A 527 7.26 -3.00 0.12
CA ILE A 527 6.80 -1.65 0.49
C ILE A 527 6.57 -1.66 1.99
N THR A 528 7.15 -0.70 2.69
CA THR A 528 7.03 -0.57 4.14
C THR A 528 6.47 0.78 4.51
N VAL A 529 5.69 0.84 5.59
CA VAL A 529 5.16 2.07 6.17
C VAL A 529 5.30 1.95 7.69
N LYS A 530 5.91 2.96 8.32
CA LYS A 530 6.11 2.94 9.78
C LYS A 530 4.78 3.07 10.53
N SER A 531 3.90 3.96 10.08
CA SER A 531 2.56 4.13 10.65
C SER A 531 1.56 4.69 9.65
N ILE A 532 0.32 4.21 9.71
CA ILE A 532 -0.87 4.79 9.04
C ILE A 532 -1.91 5.08 10.12
N ALA A 533 -2.25 6.34 10.33
CA ALA A 533 -3.24 6.76 11.31
C ALA A 533 -4.46 7.42 10.63
N LEU A 534 -5.65 6.95 10.98
CA LEU A 534 -6.95 7.56 10.67
C LEU A 534 -7.49 8.22 11.96
N GLN A 535 -7.96 9.47 11.88
CA GLN A 535 -8.43 10.22 13.04
C GLN A 535 -9.85 10.76 12.84
N GLN A 536 -10.67 10.61 13.88
CA GLN A 536 -12.04 11.14 13.96
C GLN A 536 -12.87 10.84 12.70
N ALA A 537 -12.80 9.61 12.21
CA ALA A 537 -13.58 9.16 11.07
C ALA A 537 -15.02 8.84 11.45
N SER A 538 -15.92 9.04 10.50
CA SER A 538 -17.32 8.63 10.60
C SER A 538 -17.80 8.08 9.25
N LEU A 539 -18.68 7.10 9.34
CA LEU A 539 -19.29 6.42 8.20
C LEU A 539 -20.80 6.37 8.43
N ASP A 540 -21.57 6.93 7.51
CA ASP A 540 -23.02 6.90 7.52
C ASP A 540 -23.51 6.17 6.26
N LEU A 541 -23.95 4.93 6.44
CA LEU A 541 -24.43 4.07 5.36
C LEU A 541 -25.74 4.56 4.75
N ALA A 542 -26.60 5.26 5.50
CA ALA A 542 -27.85 5.78 4.98
C ALA A 542 -27.63 7.05 4.15
N ALA A 543 -26.71 7.90 4.58
CA ALA A 543 -26.35 9.13 3.87
C ALA A 543 -25.34 8.91 2.72
N HIS A 544 -24.79 7.70 2.56
CA HIS A 544 -23.65 7.39 1.69
C HIS A 544 -22.50 8.39 1.88
N LEU A 545 -22.20 8.73 3.13
CA LEU A 545 -21.20 9.73 3.50
C LEU A 545 -20.11 9.07 4.35
N ALA A 546 -18.86 9.20 3.89
CA ALA A 546 -17.67 8.88 4.65
C ALA A 546 -16.88 10.15 4.89
N GLN A 547 -16.46 10.42 6.13
CA GLN A 547 -15.66 11.60 6.43
C GLN A 547 -14.64 11.34 7.53
N ALA A 548 -13.49 12.01 7.48
CA ALA A 548 -12.46 11.94 8.51
C ALA A 548 -11.76 13.28 8.72
N ASP A 549 -11.26 13.52 9.93
CA ASP A 549 -10.44 14.70 10.20
C ASP A 549 -9.04 14.55 9.58
N ALA A 550 -8.37 13.42 9.82
CA ALA A 550 -7.04 13.22 9.26
C ALA A 550 -6.71 11.79 8.86
N ILE A 551 -5.93 11.66 7.78
CA ILE A 551 -5.15 10.47 7.43
C ILE A 551 -3.67 10.87 7.44
N ARG A 552 -2.87 10.20 8.26
CA ARG A 552 -1.43 10.43 8.37
C ARG A 552 -0.66 9.16 8.03
N ILE A 553 0.27 9.27 7.09
CA ILE A 553 1.16 8.19 6.68
C ILE A 553 2.58 8.65 7.00
N SER A 554 3.35 7.86 7.72
CA SER A 554 4.73 8.20 8.08
C SER A 554 5.69 7.07 7.72
N GLY A 555 6.87 7.45 7.21
CA GLY A 555 7.93 6.50 6.87
C GLY A 555 7.55 5.52 5.77
N LEU A 556 6.78 5.96 4.75
CA LEU A 556 6.56 5.15 3.55
C LEU A 556 7.90 4.98 2.82
N SER A 557 8.28 3.73 2.56
CA SER A 557 9.43 3.42 1.72
C SER A 557 9.21 2.24 0.80
N GLY A 558 9.70 2.36 -0.43
CA GLY A 558 9.61 1.30 -1.44
C GLY A 558 10.01 1.79 -2.82
N ASP A 559 9.99 0.85 -3.76
CA ASP A 559 10.32 1.11 -5.16
C ASP A 559 9.05 1.22 -5.99
N ILE A 560 8.94 2.29 -6.76
CA ILE A 560 7.89 2.48 -7.76
C ILE A 560 8.54 2.38 -9.12
N ARG A 561 8.14 1.36 -9.88
CA ARG A 561 8.70 1.10 -11.20
C ARG A 561 7.59 1.07 -12.24
N ARG A 562 7.73 1.90 -13.28
CA ARG A 562 6.94 1.80 -14.50
C ARG A 562 7.68 0.90 -15.50
N GLU A 563 7.04 -0.19 -15.89
CA GLU A 563 7.59 -1.19 -16.80
C GLU A 563 7.48 -0.74 -18.26
N GLY A 564 8.14 -1.45 -19.18
CA GLY A 564 8.17 -1.10 -20.62
C GLY A 564 6.81 -1.12 -21.32
N ASP A 565 5.82 -1.84 -20.78
CA ASP A 565 4.42 -1.85 -21.23
C ASP A 565 3.59 -0.70 -20.64
N GLY A 566 4.19 0.15 -19.80
CA GLY A 566 3.55 1.25 -19.11
C GLY A 566 2.84 0.88 -17.81
N SER A 567 2.79 -0.40 -17.43
CA SER A 567 2.23 -0.86 -16.15
C SER A 567 3.15 -0.51 -14.98
N PHE A 568 2.60 -0.36 -13.78
CA PHE A 568 3.38 -0.15 -12.57
C PHE A 568 3.57 -1.47 -11.82
N ASN A 569 4.74 -1.67 -11.20
CA ASN A 569 5.01 -2.83 -10.34
C ASN A 569 3.96 -3.00 -9.22
N LEU A 570 3.38 -1.90 -8.73
CA LEU A 570 2.30 -1.90 -7.73
C LEU A 570 1.01 -2.55 -8.24
N GLN A 571 0.72 -2.48 -9.54
CA GLN A 571 -0.48 -3.11 -10.13
C GLN A 571 -0.40 -4.65 -10.04
N ARG A 572 0.81 -5.22 -10.00
CA ARG A 572 1.01 -6.67 -9.82
C ARG A 572 0.72 -7.16 -8.40
N LEU A 573 0.51 -6.25 -7.44
CA LEU A 573 0.07 -6.62 -6.10
C LEU A 573 -1.42 -6.96 -6.06
N GLN A 574 -2.19 -6.54 -7.06
CA GLN A 574 -3.57 -6.97 -7.20
C GLN A 574 -3.61 -8.41 -7.71
N ALA A 575 -4.24 -9.32 -6.97
CA ALA A 575 -4.47 -10.67 -7.45
C ALA A 575 -5.46 -10.63 -8.62
N ALA A 576 -5.23 -11.45 -9.65
CA ALA A 576 -6.24 -11.70 -10.66
C ALA A 576 -7.48 -12.26 -9.96
N ALA A 577 -8.66 -11.68 -10.22
CA ALA A 577 -9.90 -12.19 -9.66
C ALA A 577 -9.97 -13.70 -9.95
N PRO A 578 -10.17 -14.57 -8.94
CA PRO A 578 -10.42 -15.97 -9.21
C PRO A 578 -11.61 -16.03 -10.17
N ALA A 579 -11.41 -16.65 -11.35
CA ALA A 579 -12.55 -17.05 -12.15
C ALA A 579 -13.50 -17.81 -11.21
N PRO A 580 -14.80 -17.47 -11.16
CA PRO A 580 -15.72 -18.21 -10.30
C PRO A 580 -15.55 -19.68 -10.66
N ALA A 581 -15.07 -20.49 -9.72
CA ALA A 581 -15.13 -21.93 -9.88
C ALA A 581 -16.61 -22.22 -10.14
N ALA A 582 -16.90 -22.85 -11.27
CA ALA A 582 -18.23 -23.32 -11.62
C ALA A 582 -18.65 -24.36 -10.58
N ALA A 583 -19.06 -23.90 -9.41
CA ALA A 583 -19.98 -24.63 -8.57
C ALA A 583 -21.26 -24.65 -9.39
N GLU A 584 -21.67 -25.85 -9.81
CA GLU A 584 -22.98 -26.13 -10.37
C GLU A 584 -24.02 -25.40 -9.53
N ARG A 585 -24.49 -24.27 -10.04
CA ARG A 585 -25.72 -23.67 -9.56
C ARG A 585 -26.80 -24.67 -9.88
N ALA A 586 -27.45 -25.18 -8.83
CA ALA A 586 -28.72 -25.85 -8.96
C ALA A 586 -29.65 -25.01 -9.85
N PRO A 587 -30.44 -25.63 -10.74
CA PRO A 587 -31.32 -24.90 -11.65
C PRO A 587 -32.29 -24.04 -10.85
N GLU A 588 -32.27 -22.73 -11.09
CA GLU A 588 -33.29 -21.81 -10.57
C GLU A 588 -34.66 -22.23 -11.13
N PRO A 589 -35.72 -22.27 -10.30
CA PRO A 589 -37.08 -22.47 -10.79
C PRO A 589 -37.45 -21.31 -11.72
N SER A 590 -37.67 -21.65 -12.99
CA SER A 590 -38.18 -20.73 -14.01
C SER A 590 -39.59 -20.28 -13.61
N GLY A 591 -39.70 -19.10 -13.02
CA GLY A 591 -41.00 -18.55 -12.65
C GLY A 591 -40.96 -17.40 -11.66
N ASN A 592 -40.22 -16.32 -11.94
CA ASN A 592 -40.66 -14.99 -11.53
C ASN A 592 -39.92 -13.87 -12.27
N LYS A 593 -40.67 -12.79 -12.57
CA LYS A 593 -40.23 -11.56 -13.23
C LYS A 593 -38.88 -11.07 -12.70
N ALA A 594 -37.99 -10.70 -13.63
CA ALA A 594 -36.81 -9.90 -13.34
C ALA A 594 -37.20 -8.71 -12.43
N PRO A 595 -36.48 -8.49 -11.30
CA PRO A 595 -36.70 -7.31 -10.49
C PRO A 595 -36.52 -6.07 -11.36
N ALA A 596 -37.45 -5.12 -11.26
CA ALA A 596 -37.35 -3.83 -11.91
C ALA A 596 -35.96 -3.23 -11.66
N LYS A 597 -35.34 -2.64 -12.70
CA LYS A 597 -34.14 -1.81 -12.57
C LYS A 597 -34.43 -0.71 -11.55
N GLY A 598 -34.08 -0.96 -10.30
CA GLY A 598 -34.09 0.05 -9.26
C GLY A 598 -33.16 1.19 -9.67
N THR A 599 -33.56 2.41 -9.39
CA THR A 599 -32.74 3.61 -9.52
C THR A 599 -31.34 3.31 -8.97
N PRO A 600 -30.25 3.60 -9.70
CA PRO A 600 -28.90 3.36 -9.20
C PRO A 600 -28.73 4.07 -7.85
N PRO A 601 -28.13 3.41 -6.84
CA PRO A 601 -27.95 4.02 -5.54
C PRO A 601 -27.13 5.31 -5.67
N SER A 602 -27.49 6.34 -4.90
CA SER A 602 -26.75 7.60 -4.86
C SER A 602 -25.25 7.34 -4.61
N PRO A 603 -24.32 7.97 -5.34
CA PRO A 603 -22.90 7.70 -5.19
C PRO A 603 -22.37 8.15 -3.83
N TRP A 604 -21.39 7.43 -3.30
CA TRP A 604 -20.71 7.77 -2.05
C TRP A 604 -19.98 9.12 -2.13
N VAL A 605 -20.09 9.91 -1.06
CA VAL A 605 -19.33 11.14 -0.88
C VAL A 605 -18.27 10.90 0.18
N ALA A 606 -17.00 11.16 -0.14
CA ALA A 606 -15.88 11.06 0.79
C ALA A 606 -15.34 12.47 1.10
N ARG A 607 -15.11 12.77 2.38
CA ARG A 607 -14.51 14.05 2.82
C ARG A 607 -13.34 13.80 3.76
N LEU A 608 -12.27 14.56 3.59
CA LEU A 608 -11.08 14.46 4.43
C LEU A 608 -10.54 15.86 4.71
N ASN A 609 -10.48 16.24 5.99
CA ASN A 609 -10.01 17.57 6.36
C ASN A 609 -8.49 17.70 6.15
N THR A 610 -7.69 16.69 6.51
CA THR A 610 -6.24 16.66 6.29
C THR A 610 -5.74 15.29 5.81
N PHE A 611 -5.02 15.27 4.70
CA PHE A 611 -4.13 14.17 4.33
C PHE A 611 -2.68 14.60 4.58
N SER A 612 -1.87 13.73 5.20
CA SER A 612 -0.43 13.98 5.33
C SER A 612 0.40 12.73 5.09
N LEU A 613 1.51 12.92 4.38
CA LEU A 613 2.58 11.96 4.19
C LEU A 613 3.85 12.60 4.75
N ALA A 614 4.54 11.94 5.68
CA ALA A 614 5.72 12.48 6.35
C ALA A 614 6.90 11.50 6.30
N ASP A 615 8.11 12.05 6.33
CA ASP A 615 9.39 11.30 6.44
C ASP A 615 9.50 10.13 5.46
N SER A 616 8.95 10.30 4.25
CA SER A 616 8.83 9.20 3.28
C SER A 616 9.96 9.23 2.24
N SER A 617 10.29 8.06 1.70
CA SER A 617 11.35 7.89 0.71
C SER A 617 10.94 6.92 -0.39
N LEU A 618 11.15 7.28 -1.65
CA LEU A 618 10.75 6.48 -2.80
C LEU A 618 11.90 6.39 -3.79
N ASN A 619 12.14 5.20 -4.32
CA ASN A 619 12.97 5.05 -5.52
C ASN A 619 12.04 4.90 -6.71
N PHE A 620 12.08 5.87 -7.62
CA PHE A 620 11.32 5.84 -8.86
C PHE A 620 12.19 5.36 -10.01
N GLU A 621 11.69 4.40 -10.80
CA GLU A 621 12.32 3.91 -12.03
C GLU A 621 11.30 3.88 -13.17
N ASP A 622 11.58 4.58 -14.28
CA ASP A 622 10.76 4.48 -15.50
C ASP A 622 11.52 3.70 -16.59
N ALA A 623 11.26 2.40 -16.67
CA ALA A 623 11.86 1.54 -17.68
C ALA A 623 11.32 1.80 -19.10
N ALA A 624 10.10 2.34 -19.23
CA ALA A 624 9.53 2.72 -20.53
C ALA A 624 10.24 3.96 -21.13
N ALA A 625 10.78 4.84 -20.28
CA ALA A 625 11.62 5.96 -20.70
C ALA A 625 13.09 5.56 -20.98
N GLY A 626 13.50 4.33 -20.66
CA GLY A 626 14.84 3.79 -20.90
C GLY A 626 15.71 3.59 -19.64
N ALA A 627 16.78 2.82 -19.77
CA ALA A 627 17.53 2.20 -18.66
C ALA A 627 18.25 3.14 -17.66
N LYS A 628 18.15 4.47 -17.80
CA LYS A 628 18.83 5.46 -16.94
C LYS A 628 17.87 6.39 -16.18
N SER A 629 16.56 6.16 -16.24
CA SER A 629 15.53 7.01 -15.63
C SER A 629 15.23 6.61 -14.17
N ARG A 630 16.27 6.60 -13.32
CA ARG A 630 16.14 6.33 -11.88
C ARG A 630 16.27 7.60 -11.07
N LEU A 631 15.38 7.80 -10.11
CA LEU A 631 15.35 8.97 -9.26
C LEU A 631 15.11 8.56 -7.80
N LYS A 632 16.00 8.97 -6.90
CA LYS A 632 15.81 8.77 -5.47
C LYS A 632 15.19 10.01 -4.86
N ILE A 633 14.08 9.81 -4.15
CA ILE A 633 13.33 10.87 -3.49
C ILE A 633 13.29 10.56 -2.00
N HIS A 634 13.73 11.49 -1.16
CA HIS A 634 13.77 11.33 0.28
C HIS A 634 13.17 12.56 0.97
N GLY A 635 12.77 12.40 2.24
CA GLY A 635 12.19 13.50 3.02
C GLY A 635 10.92 14.06 2.38
N ILE A 636 10.08 13.18 1.81
CA ILE A 636 8.80 13.56 1.22
C ILE A 636 7.84 13.91 2.34
N ASN A 637 7.49 15.19 2.43
CA ASN A 637 6.47 15.73 3.32
C ASN A 637 5.38 16.39 2.47
N LEU A 638 4.22 15.75 2.36
CA LEU A 638 3.07 16.24 1.61
C LEU A 638 1.91 16.45 2.59
N GLN A 639 1.28 17.62 2.55
CA GLN A 639 0.05 17.89 3.27
C GLN A 639 -1.00 18.46 2.31
N VAL A 640 -2.20 17.89 2.35
CA VAL A 640 -3.36 18.32 1.56
C VAL A 640 -4.53 18.55 2.50
N GLN A 641 -5.20 19.69 2.41
CA GLN A 641 -6.34 20.03 3.29
C GLN A 641 -7.63 20.21 2.49
N ASN A 642 -8.77 19.91 3.11
CA ASN A 642 -10.14 20.05 2.58
C ASN A 642 -10.45 19.19 1.33
N LEU A 643 -10.01 17.94 1.31
CA LEU A 643 -10.32 17.01 0.22
C LEU A 643 -11.79 16.55 0.25
N SER A 644 -12.39 16.49 -0.94
CA SER A 644 -13.76 15.99 -1.17
C SER A 644 -13.80 15.20 -2.46
N SER A 645 -14.50 14.06 -2.49
CA SER A 645 -14.66 13.27 -3.73
C SER A 645 -15.40 14.02 -4.84
N LYS A 646 -16.16 15.07 -4.49
CA LYS A 646 -16.81 15.98 -5.47
C LYS A 646 -15.90 17.12 -5.93
N LEU A 647 -14.72 17.28 -5.33
CA LEU A 647 -13.81 18.41 -5.54
C LEU A 647 -14.51 19.77 -5.37
N ASP A 648 -15.55 19.86 -4.54
CA ASP A 648 -16.42 21.02 -4.40
C ASP A 648 -15.91 22.09 -3.40
N ARG A 649 -14.63 22.00 -2.99
CA ARG A 649 -14.01 22.86 -1.98
C ARG A 649 -12.61 23.33 -2.40
N ASP A 650 -12.20 24.46 -1.83
CA ASP A 650 -10.82 24.94 -1.92
C ASP A 650 -9.87 23.98 -1.21
N THR A 651 -8.91 23.43 -1.96
CA THR A 651 -7.96 22.42 -1.47
C THR A 651 -6.58 23.06 -1.30
N LYS A 652 -6.05 23.13 -0.08
CA LYS A 652 -4.67 23.62 0.16
C LYS A 652 -3.66 22.48 0.01
N LEU A 653 -2.49 22.77 -0.54
CA LEU A 653 -1.44 21.81 -0.85
C LEU A 653 -0.08 22.37 -0.38
N SER A 654 0.70 21.55 0.32
CA SER A 654 2.13 21.77 0.55
C SER A 654 2.92 20.49 0.28
N LEU A 655 4.06 20.60 -0.39
CA LEU A 655 4.96 19.49 -0.70
C LEU A 655 6.40 19.93 -0.49
N GLN A 656 7.14 19.17 0.30
CA GLN A 656 8.58 19.24 0.43
C GLN A 656 9.19 17.90 0.04
N ALA A 657 10.25 17.92 -0.75
CA ALA A 657 10.96 16.71 -1.16
C ALA A 657 12.44 17.01 -1.44
N GLN A 658 13.29 16.00 -1.22
CA GLN A 658 14.70 16.03 -1.58
C GLN A 658 14.99 14.98 -2.66
N PHE A 659 15.73 15.38 -3.69
CA PHE A 659 16.06 14.55 -4.85
C PHE A 659 17.57 14.26 -4.88
N ASP A 660 17.91 12.98 -4.96
CA ASP A 660 19.28 12.47 -4.85
C ASP A 660 20.03 13.10 -3.65
N LYS A 661 21.23 13.66 -3.86
CA LYS A 661 22.06 14.22 -2.77
C LYS A 661 21.89 15.74 -2.56
N SER A 662 21.32 16.48 -3.51
CA SER A 662 21.39 17.95 -3.51
C SER A 662 20.13 18.69 -3.96
N GLY A 663 19.18 18.02 -4.63
CA GLY A 663 17.97 18.66 -5.11
C GLY A 663 16.97 18.90 -3.98
N LYS A 664 16.38 20.09 -3.91
CA LYS A 664 15.29 20.43 -2.98
C LYS A 664 14.11 21.00 -3.74
N LEU A 665 12.91 20.58 -3.36
CA LEU A 665 11.66 21.06 -3.91
C LEU A 665 10.74 21.45 -2.76
N ASP A 666 10.25 22.68 -2.79
CA ASP A 666 9.19 23.17 -1.92
C ASP A 666 8.07 23.77 -2.80
N ILE A 667 6.84 23.28 -2.60
CA ILE A 667 5.65 23.74 -3.31
C ILE A 667 4.57 24.04 -2.28
N ASN A 668 3.98 25.23 -2.32
CA ASN A 668 2.83 25.61 -1.48
C ASN A 668 1.76 26.30 -2.31
N GLY A 669 0.50 25.93 -2.17
CA GLY A 669 -0.56 26.54 -2.95
C GLY A 669 -1.96 26.06 -2.61
N GLN A 670 -2.90 26.39 -3.49
CA GLN A 670 -4.29 25.97 -3.38
C GLN A 670 -4.92 25.72 -4.74
N ALA A 671 -5.84 24.76 -4.79
CA ALA A 671 -6.71 24.50 -5.93
C ALA A 671 -8.13 24.98 -5.62
N ALA A 672 -8.74 25.69 -6.57
CA ALA A 672 -10.13 26.11 -6.53
C ALA A 672 -11.08 24.91 -6.75
N PRO A 673 -12.39 25.04 -6.44
CA PRO A 673 -13.34 23.94 -6.58
C PRO A 673 -13.41 23.47 -8.03
N GLN A 674 -13.61 22.17 -8.22
CA GLN A 674 -13.61 21.44 -9.49
C GLN A 674 -12.28 21.61 -10.26
N LEU A 675 -11.20 21.88 -9.54
CA LEU A 675 -9.87 22.17 -10.07
C LEU A 675 -9.92 23.23 -11.18
N LYS A 676 -10.79 24.26 -11.01
CA LYS A 676 -10.94 25.36 -11.97
C LYS A 676 -9.60 26.03 -12.25
N ASP A 677 -8.88 26.37 -11.19
CA ASP A 677 -7.52 26.90 -11.23
C ASP A 677 -6.70 26.33 -10.06
N ILE A 678 -5.42 26.09 -10.29
CA ILE A 678 -4.46 25.62 -9.30
C ILE A 678 -3.33 26.65 -9.21
N ASN A 679 -3.24 27.36 -8.09
CA ASN A 679 -2.24 28.40 -7.85
C ASN A 679 -1.17 27.86 -6.89
N LEU A 680 0.07 27.75 -7.37
CA LEU A 680 1.22 27.18 -6.66
C LEU A 680 2.36 28.20 -6.56
N ASN A 681 2.98 28.29 -5.40
CA ASN A 681 4.29 28.89 -5.20
C ASN A 681 5.32 27.75 -5.27
N LEU A 682 6.31 27.89 -6.15
CA LEU A 682 7.36 26.91 -6.40
C LEU A 682 8.71 27.47 -5.95
N ASP A 683 9.46 26.73 -5.14
CA ASP A 683 10.89 26.94 -4.85
C ASP A 683 11.65 25.62 -5.05
N ALA A 684 12.18 25.45 -6.26
CA ALA A 684 13.02 24.33 -6.67
C ALA A 684 14.49 24.77 -6.69
N LYS A 685 15.37 24.01 -6.04
CA LYS A 685 16.81 24.29 -5.96
C LYS A 685 17.59 23.05 -6.40
N SER A 686 18.46 23.23 -7.40
CA SER A 686 19.41 22.22 -7.87
C SER A 686 18.79 20.83 -8.16
N LEU A 687 17.60 20.80 -8.78
CA LEU A 687 16.95 19.55 -9.20
C LEU A 687 17.74 18.88 -10.35
N PRO A 688 18.14 17.61 -10.23
CA PRO A 688 18.86 16.92 -11.30
C PRO A 688 17.94 16.66 -12.50
N ILE A 689 18.34 17.12 -13.69
CA ILE A 689 17.56 16.95 -14.92
C ILE A 689 18.06 15.82 -15.83
N ALA A 690 19.26 15.27 -15.57
CA ALA A 690 19.82 14.15 -16.32
C ALA A 690 18.96 12.86 -16.28
N PRO A 691 18.30 12.48 -15.16
CA PRO A 691 17.41 11.32 -15.13
C PRO A 691 16.23 11.41 -16.11
N PHE A 692 15.88 12.61 -16.59
CA PHE A 692 14.78 12.81 -17.54
C PHE A 692 15.20 12.68 -19.01
N GLN A 693 16.48 12.39 -19.30
CA GLN A 693 16.99 12.21 -20.67
C GLN A 693 16.12 11.28 -21.52
N GLY A 694 15.59 10.21 -20.91
CA GLY A 694 14.73 9.24 -21.57
C GLY A 694 13.48 9.82 -22.25
N TYR A 695 12.92 10.90 -21.69
CA TYR A 695 11.66 11.49 -22.19
C TYR A 695 11.83 12.31 -23.47
N PHE A 696 13.05 12.78 -23.76
CA PHE A 696 13.34 13.61 -24.94
C PHE A 696 14.48 13.02 -25.80
N ALA A 697 14.99 11.83 -25.46
CA ALA A 697 16.06 11.17 -26.20
C ALA A 697 15.71 10.89 -27.68
N ASN A 698 14.43 10.78 -28.03
CA ASN A 698 13.98 10.56 -29.40
C ASN A 698 13.71 11.87 -30.16
N ALA A 699 13.52 12.99 -29.45
CA ALA A 699 13.29 14.29 -30.05
C ALA A 699 14.59 15.05 -30.35
N LEU A 700 15.69 14.67 -29.70
CA LEU A 700 16.97 15.37 -29.78
C LEU A 700 18.12 14.44 -30.22
N ASN A 701 18.99 14.95 -31.10
CA ASN A 701 20.26 14.29 -31.48
C ASN A 701 21.40 14.49 -30.44
N VAL A 702 21.04 14.88 -29.21
CA VAL A 702 21.96 15.10 -28.09
C VAL A 702 21.59 14.26 -26.86
N THR A 703 22.61 13.92 -26.07
CA THR A 703 22.49 13.30 -24.76
C THR A 703 22.81 14.31 -23.66
N LEU A 704 21.83 14.56 -22.78
CA LEU A 704 22.02 15.30 -21.53
C LEU A 704 22.72 14.39 -20.51
N THR A 705 23.97 14.75 -20.16
CA THR A 705 24.78 13.96 -19.21
C THR A 705 24.77 14.54 -17.80
N SER A 706 24.60 15.85 -17.67
CA SER A 706 24.45 16.55 -16.39
C SER A 706 23.63 17.83 -16.54
N GLY A 707 23.02 18.26 -15.44
CA GLY A 707 22.34 19.55 -15.35
C GLY A 707 21.55 19.65 -14.04
N LEU A 708 21.52 20.85 -13.46
CA LEU A 708 20.81 21.18 -12.23
C LEU A 708 19.86 22.35 -12.48
N LEU A 709 18.56 22.09 -12.40
CA LEU A 709 17.49 23.08 -12.56
C LEU A 709 17.15 23.73 -11.21
N SER A 710 17.09 25.05 -11.17
CA SER A 710 16.47 25.80 -10.08
C SER A 710 15.35 26.66 -10.65
N ALA A 711 14.25 26.82 -9.92
CA ALA A 711 13.12 27.64 -10.32
C ALA A 711 12.42 28.20 -9.11
N LYS A 712 12.10 29.50 -9.12
CA LYS A 712 11.37 30.16 -8.05
C LYS A 712 10.33 31.11 -8.62
N GLY A 713 9.05 30.88 -8.30
CA GLY A 713 7.96 31.68 -8.87
C GLY A 713 6.56 31.22 -8.50
N LYS A 714 5.57 31.90 -9.08
CA LYS A 714 4.14 31.56 -9.01
C LYS A 714 3.71 30.86 -10.29
N LEU A 715 3.04 29.73 -10.15
CA LEU A 715 2.52 28.90 -11.22
C LEU A 715 0.99 28.83 -11.07
N ALA A 716 0.24 29.21 -12.11
CA ALA A 716 -1.20 29.00 -12.18
C ALA A 716 -1.51 28.00 -13.30
N VAL A 717 -2.23 26.92 -12.98
CA VAL A 717 -2.57 25.85 -13.91
C VAL A 717 -4.09 25.70 -14.01
N THR A 718 -4.59 25.68 -15.24
CA THR A 718 -5.96 25.26 -15.56
C THR A 718 -5.89 23.89 -16.23
N PRO A 719 -6.19 22.80 -15.51
CA PRO A 719 -6.09 21.44 -16.06
C PRO A 719 -7.16 21.17 -17.14
N PRO A 720 -6.90 20.26 -18.10
CA PRO A 720 -7.85 19.89 -19.15
C PRO A 720 -8.90 18.91 -18.62
N LEU A 721 -9.78 19.41 -17.73
CA LEU A 721 -10.94 18.68 -17.24
C LEU A 721 -12.18 19.12 -18.03
N GLU A 722 -13.01 18.16 -18.43
CA GLU A 722 -14.20 18.37 -19.28
C GLU A 722 -13.83 18.97 -20.66
N GLN A 723 -14.59 19.96 -21.15
CA GLN A 723 -14.33 20.64 -22.44
C GLN A 723 -13.32 21.81 -22.33
N ARG A 724 -12.64 21.97 -21.18
CA ARG A 724 -11.69 23.08 -20.96
C ARG A 724 -10.35 22.76 -21.61
N LYS A 725 -9.75 23.73 -22.28
CA LYS A 725 -8.37 23.63 -22.80
C LYS A 725 -7.39 23.82 -21.66
N PHE A 726 -6.27 23.12 -21.73
CA PHE A 726 -5.15 23.32 -20.81
C PHE A 726 -4.62 24.75 -20.91
N ALA A 727 -4.46 25.43 -19.79
CA ALA A 727 -3.78 26.72 -19.71
C ALA A 727 -2.76 26.75 -18.56
N LEU A 728 -1.67 27.47 -18.77
CA LEU A 728 -0.56 27.56 -17.84
C LEU A 728 -0.04 28.99 -17.80
N SER A 729 0.17 29.54 -16.61
CA SER A 729 0.95 30.77 -16.46
C SER A 729 2.04 30.63 -15.40
N TYR A 730 3.22 31.13 -15.71
CA TYR A 730 4.36 31.13 -14.80
C TYR A 730 4.94 32.53 -14.68
N ASN A 731 5.15 33.00 -13.45
CA ASN A 731 5.78 34.27 -13.13
C ASN A 731 6.89 34.08 -12.10
N GLY A 732 8.15 34.26 -12.50
CA GLY A 732 9.29 34.06 -11.60
C GLY A 732 10.65 34.04 -12.27
N SER A 733 11.51 33.15 -11.80
CA SER A 733 12.90 32.99 -12.25
C SER A 733 13.24 31.52 -12.41
N ALA A 734 14.21 31.20 -13.27
CA ALA A 734 14.74 29.86 -13.44
C ALA A 734 16.25 29.92 -13.71
N ALA A 735 16.98 28.87 -13.35
CA ALA A 735 18.39 28.74 -13.64
C ALA A 735 18.73 27.30 -14.00
N VAL A 736 19.65 27.12 -14.94
CA VAL A 736 20.19 25.80 -15.31
C VAL A 736 21.70 25.83 -15.13
N ASN A 737 22.19 25.10 -14.13
CA ASN A 737 23.59 25.08 -13.74
C ASN A 737 24.25 23.75 -14.13
N ASN A 738 25.56 23.80 -14.38
CA ASN A 738 26.40 22.63 -14.70
C ASN A 738 25.83 21.75 -15.83
N LEU A 739 25.28 22.39 -16.87
CA LEU A 739 24.70 21.69 -18.00
C LEU A 739 25.82 21.12 -18.88
N ARG A 740 25.67 19.86 -19.30
CA ARG A 740 26.50 19.26 -20.34
C ARG A 740 25.68 18.39 -21.29
N MET A 741 25.67 18.78 -22.56
CA MET A 741 25.08 18.04 -23.67
C MET A 741 26.17 17.53 -24.62
N GLN A 742 26.02 16.28 -25.03
CA GLN A 742 26.94 15.61 -25.94
C GLN A 742 26.20 15.12 -27.17
N ASP A 743 26.90 15.02 -28.29
CA ASP A 743 26.41 14.33 -29.48
C ASP A 743 26.02 12.89 -29.14
N LYS A 744 24.85 12.46 -29.60
CA LYS A 744 24.30 11.13 -29.28
C LYS A 744 25.12 9.97 -29.86
N ILE A 745 25.78 10.15 -31.00
CA ILE A 745 26.55 9.12 -31.71
C ILE A 745 28.03 9.15 -31.28
N THR A 746 28.64 10.34 -31.30
CA THR A 746 30.09 10.49 -31.09
C THR A 746 30.47 10.71 -29.64
N SER A 747 29.49 11.00 -28.77
CA SER A 747 29.72 11.42 -27.36
C SER A 747 30.62 12.66 -27.22
N THR A 748 30.75 13.44 -28.29
CA THR A 748 31.56 14.66 -28.30
C THR A 748 30.80 15.81 -27.64
N ASP A 749 31.49 16.66 -26.88
CA ASP A 749 30.86 17.84 -26.26
C ASP A 749 30.35 18.80 -27.34
N PHE A 750 29.05 19.09 -27.27
CA PHE A 750 28.37 20.02 -28.17
C PHE A 750 28.08 21.35 -27.49
N LEU A 751 27.46 21.30 -26.30
CA LEU A 751 27.00 22.46 -25.55
C LEU A 751 27.18 22.22 -24.06
N ARG A 752 27.84 23.14 -23.36
CA ARG A 752 27.96 23.11 -21.90
C ARG A 752 28.05 24.52 -21.33
N TRP A 753 27.60 24.70 -20.09
CA TRP A 753 27.78 25.95 -19.36
C TRP A 753 27.80 25.73 -17.85
N ARG A 754 28.40 26.67 -17.12
CA ARG A 754 28.37 26.64 -15.66
C ARG A 754 27.05 27.16 -15.10
N ALA A 755 26.55 28.28 -15.63
CA ALA A 755 25.30 28.90 -15.18
C ALA A 755 24.57 29.59 -16.33
N LEU A 756 23.26 29.33 -16.41
CA LEU A 756 22.30 30.06 -17.24
C LEU A 756 21.19 30.55 -16.30
N ASP A 757 21.15 31.85 -16.01
CA ASP A 757 20.15 32.48 -15.16
C ASP A 757 19.10 33.22 -16.00
N LEU A 758 17.83 32.96 -15.72
CA LEU A 758 16.66 33.54 -16.37
C LEU A 758 15.82 34.25 -15.31
N SER A 759 15.77 35.58 -15.33
CA SER A 759 15.03 36.39 -14.36
C SER A 759 13.86 37.14 -14.98
N GLY A 760 12.76 37.27 -14.21
CA GLY A 760 11.57 38.02 -14.64
C GLY A 760 10.77 37.32 -15.73
N ILE A 761 10.76 35.99 -15.75
CA ILE A 761 9.99 35.23 -16.75
C ILE A 761 8.51 35.32 -16.42
N ARG A 762 7.73 35.72 -17.42
CA ARG A 762 6.27 35.74 -17.47
C ARG A 762 5.84 34.98 -18.72
N ALA A 763 5.37 33.75 -18.52
CA ALA A 763 4.92 32.86 -19.59
C ALA A 763 3.42 32.57 -19.45
N LYS A 764 2.70 32.53 -20.57
CA LYS A 764 1.29 32.10 -20.68
C LYS A 764 1.13 31.15 -21.86
N LEU A 765 0.57 29.98 -21.60
CA LEU A 765 0.24 28.91 -22.55
C LEU A 765 -1.25 28.55 -22.42
N GLY A 766 -1.87 27.99 -23.47
CA GLY A 766 -3.31 27.65 -23.51
C GLY A 766 -4.19 28.57 -24.37
N GLY A 767 -3.56 29.49 -25.09
CA GLY A 767 -4.14 30.38 -26.10
C GLY A 767 -3.03 30.82 -27.05
N ARG A 768 -3.00 32.09 -27.46
CA ARG A 768 -1.81 32.66 -28.11
C ARG A 768 -0.65 32.65 -27.10
N THR A 769 0.42 31.93 -27.41
CA THR A 769 1.58 31.79 -26.50
C THR A 769 2.24 33.14 -26.28
N GLN A 770 2.44 33.52 -25.01
CA GLN A 770 3.13 34.75 -24.63
C GLN A 770 4.28 34.41 -23.68
N ILE A 771 5.50 34.79 -24.04
CA ILE A 771 6.69 34.57 -23.22
C ILE A 771 7.45 35.89 -23.15
N SER A 772 7.61 36.42 -21.95
CA SER A 772 8.47 37.57 -21.69
C SER A 772 9.49 37.24 -20.61
N LEU A 773 10.71 37.74 -20.76
CA LEU A 773 11.81 37.54 -19.82
C LEU A 773 12.55 38.87 -19.68
N ASP A 774 12.90 39.26 -18.45
CA ASP A 774 13.53 40.56 -18.21
C ASP A 774 15.05 40.51 -18.40
N LYS A 775 15.72 39.40 -18.01
CA LYS A 775 17.16 39.21 -18.21
C LYS A 775 17.57 37.74 -18.35
N ILE A 776 18.54 37.50 -19.24
CA ILE A 776 19.31 36.25 -19.43
C ILE A 776 20.76 36.54 -19.04
N ALA A 777 21.36 35.69 -18.20
CA ALA A 777 22.81 35.73 -17.96
C ALA A 777 23.41 34.34 -18.20
N LEU A 778 24.42 34.26 -19.07
CA LEU A 778 25.09 33.01 -19.42
C LEU A 778 26.59 33.12 -19.12
N THR A 779 27.09 32.23 -18.26
CA THR A 779 28.47 32.29 -17.73
C THR A 779 29.24 30.99 -17.98
N ASN A 780 30.50 31.10 -18.39
CA ASN A 780 31.41 29.98 -18.69
C ASN A 780 30.75 28.97 -19.65
N PHE A 781 30.31 29.45 -20.81
CA PHE A 781 29.66 28.62 -21.81
C PHE A 781 30.63 28.14 -22.88
N TYR A 782 30.35 26.96 -23.43
CA TYR A 782 31.04 26.38 -24.57
C TYR A 782 30.01 25.89 -25.58
N ALA A 783 30.19 26.25 -26.85
CA ALA A 783 29.41 25.73 -27.96
C ALA A 783 30.32 25.29 -29.11
N ARG A 784 29.95 24.18 -29.75
CA ARG A 784 30.59 23.69 -30.97
C ARG A 784 29.71 23.94 -32.19
N THR A 785 30.16 24.81 -33.08
CA THR A 785 29.44 25.21 -34.29
C THR A 785 30.19 24.69 -35.52
N ILE A 786 29.50 23.93 -36.36
CA ILE A 786 30.09 23.27 -37.53
C ILE A 786 29.27 23.65 -38.76
N LEU A 787 29.93 24.23 -39.75
CA LEU A 787 29.41 24.39 -41.10
C LEU A 787 29.78 23.14 -41.91
N SER A 788 28.77 22.40 -42.37
CA SER A 788 28.97 21.18 -43.16
C SER A 788 29.51 21.47 -44.56
N GLU A 789 29.96 20.43 -45.27
CA GLU A 789 30.39 20.52 -46.67
C GLU A 789 29.29 21.04 -47.61
N LYS A 790 28.02 20.92 -47.20
CA LYS A 790 26.83 21.43 -47.91
C LYS A 790 26.44 22.85 -47.49
N GLY A 791 27.23 23.52 -46.66
CA GLY A 791 26.93 24.88 -46.17
C GLY A 791 25.79 24.96 -45.14
N ARG A 792 25.43 23.83 -44.49
CA ARG A 792 24.43 23.80 -43.42
C ARG A 792 25.08 23.81 -42.04
N LEU A 793 24.54 24.57 -41.09
CA LEU A 793 24.99 24.61 -39.69
C LEU A 793 24.40 23.46 -38.87
N ASN A 794 25.25 22.80 -38.08
CA ASN A 794 24.86 21.68 -37.23
C ASN A 794 23.83 22.02 -36.13
N LEU A 795 23.65 23.30 -35.77
CA LEU A 795 22.63 23.71 -34.78
C LEU A 795 21.19 23.46 -35.28
N GLN A 796 21.00 23.35 -36.60
CA GLN A 796 19.70 23.03 -37.20
C GLN A 796 19.33 21.56 -37.01
N ASP A 797 20.31 20.69 -36.75
CA ASP A 797 20.14 19.24 -36.66
C ASP A 797 19.98 18.76 -35.19
N ILE A 798 19.78 19.67 -34.23
CA ILE A 798 19.55 19.32 -32.82
C ILE A 798 18.22 18.56 -32.66
N LEU A 799 17.18 19.01 -33.37
CA LEU A 799 15.85 18.41 -33.37
C LEU A 799 15.79 17.29 -34.42
N VAL A 800 15.22 16.15 -34.04
CA VAL A 800 14.88 15.08 -34.98
C VAL A 800 13.64 15.50 -35.74
N SER A 801 13.77 15.77 -37.05
CA SER A 801 12.61 15.99 -37.92
C SER A 801 11.94 14.65 -38.25
N ASP A 802 10.61 14.60 -38.29
CA ASP A 802 9.78 13.37 -38.38
C ASP A 802 10.09 12.43 -39.58
N ALA A 803 10.99 12.81 -40.49
CA ALA A 803 11.41 12.05 -41.66
C ALA A 803 12.89 11.59 -41.66
N GLN A 804 13.70 11.90 -40.63
CA GLN A 804 15.12 11.50 -40.58
C GLN A 804 15.45 10.57 -39.41
N SER A 805 16.26 9.55 -39.67
CA SER A 805 16.87 8.71 -38.64
C SER A 805 17.83 9.53 -37.76
N GLN A 806 17.95 9.17 -36.49
CA GLN A 806 18.85 9.81 -35.52
C GLN A 806 20.28 9.92 -36.09
N GLY A 807 20.85 11.13 -36.04
CA GLY A 807 22.11 11.46 -36.71
C GLY A 807 23.13 12.12 -35.78
N SER A 808 24.38 12.21 -36.21
CA SER A 808 25.42 12.96 -35.50
C SER A 808 25.32 14.46 -35.85
N ILE A 809 25.47 15.32 -34.84
CA ILE A 809 25.57 16.78 -34.98
C ILE A 809 27.02 17.28 -34.97
N THR A 810 27.98 16.37 -34.84
CA THR A 810 29.42 16.67 -34.78
C THR A 810 30.24 16.01 -35.89
N ASN A 811 29.69 15.04 -36.62
CA ASN A 811 30.32 14.41 -37.78
C ASN A 811 29.33 14.29 -38.95
N ALA A 812 29.62 14.95 -40.06
CA ALA A 812 28.80 14.90 -41.28
C ALA A 812 28.87 13.53 -41.99
N ASP A 813 30.03 12.86 -41.95
CA ASP A 813 30.27 11.58 -42.68
C ASP A 813 29.59 10.35 -42.06
N LYS A 814 28.96 10.50 -40.88
CA LYS A 814 28.24 9.43 -40.17
C LYS A 814 26.74 9.68 -40.09
N GLN A 815 26.18 10.41 -41.03
CA GLN A 815 24.76 10.27 -41.37
C GLN A 815 24.62 9.01 -42.22
N ASP A 816 23.77 8.07 -41.80
CA ASP A 816 23.44 6.89 -42.60
C ASP A 816 23.01 7.37 -44.00
N ASN A 817 23.82 7.04 -45.01
CA ASN A 817 23.54 7.27 -46.43
C ASN A 817 22.31 6.44 -46.83
N LYS A 818 21.12 6.95 -46.55
CA LYS A 818 19.93 6.69 -47.34
C LYS A 818 19.44 8.03 -47.87
N GLU A 819 19.95 8.37 -49.04
CA GLU A 819 19.31 9.35 -49.91
C GLU A 819 17.81 9.00 -50.03
N PRO A 820 16.90 9.96 -49.85
CA PRO A 820 15.57 9.83 -50.39
C PRO A 820 15.74 9.67 -51.91
N LYS A 821 15.30 8.53 -52.45
CA LYS A 821 15.17 8.36 -53.90
C LYS A 821 14.28 9.48 -54.42
N ASP A 822 14.86 10.31 -55.28
CA ASP A 822 14.15 11.25 -56.13
C ASP A 822 13.00 10.53 -56.86
N THR A 823 11.77 10.76 -56.45
CA THR A 823 10.65 10.80 -57.40
C THR A 823 10.63 12.18 -58.00
N ALA A 824 11.18 12.27 -59.21
CA ALA A 824 11.03 13.40 -60.10
C ALA A 824 9.58 13.88 -60.14
N SER A 825 9.34 15.11 -59.70
CA SER A 825 8.19 15.90 -60.10
C SER A 825 8.72 17.18 -60.72
N ALA A 826 8.27 17.40 -61.95
CA ALA A 826 8.74 18.38 -62.92
C ALA A 826 8.90 19.81 -62.36
N PRO A 827 9.82 20.60 -62.93
CA PRO A 827 10.00 22.01 -62.57
C PRO A 827 8.73 22.79 -62.91
N LYS A 828 8.01 23.25 -61.88
CA LYS A 828 7.02 24.32 -62.08
C LYS A 828 7.78 25.62 -62.30
N THR A 829 7.63 26.14 -63.51
CA THR A 829 7.91 27.52 -63.92
C THR A 829 7.40 28.48 -62.85
N VAL A 830 8.34 29.22 -62.25
CA VAL A 830 8.05 30.30 -61.32
C VAL A 830 7.80 31.54 -62.16
N THR A 831 6.54 31.88 -62.39
CA THR A 831 6.18 33.23 -62.80
C THR A 831 6.34 34.14 -61.60
N SER A 832 7.16 35.17 -61.76
CA SER A 832 7.29 36.33 -60.88
C SER A 832 5.93 36.79 -60.34
N ALA A 833 5.68 36.55 -59.05
CA ALA A 833 4.67 37.24 -58.28
C ALA A 833 5.38 38.15 -57.28
N ALA A 834 5.01 39.43 -57.31
CA ALA A 834 5.44 40.46 -56.38
C ALA A 834 5.35 40.02 -54.91
N PRO A 835 6.18 40.58 -54.00
CA PRO A 835 6.24 40.15 -52.61
C PRO A 835 4.91 40.47 -51.91
N VAL A 836 4.04 39.47 -51.81
CA VAL A 836 2.94 39.52 -50.87
C VAL A 836 3.51 39.29 -49.48
N THR A 837 3.49 40.35 -48.67
CA THR A 837 3.66 40.32 -47.23
C THR A 837 2.76 39.21 -46.69
N ALA A 838 3.34 38.06 -46.33
CA ALA A 838 2.59 37.00 -45.66
C ALA A 838 2.02 37.62 -44.39
N ALA A 839 0.69 37.73 -44.32
CA ALA A 839 0.00 38.21 -43.14
C ALA A 839 0.48 37.42 -41.92
N ALA A 840 0.88 38.14 -40.86
CA ALA A 840 1.37 37.52 -39.63
C ALA A 840 0.34 36.50 -39.13
N ASP A 841 0.78 35.26 -38.89
CA ASP A 841 -0.07 34.22 -38.32
C ASP A 841 -0.71 34.76 -37.02
N PRO A 842 -2.05 34.87 -36.93
CA PRO A 842 -2.73 35.37 -35.74
C PRO A 842 -2.39 34.60 -34.46
N ASN A 843 -1.95 33.35 -34.59
CA ASN A 843 -1.55 32.47 -33.48
C ASN A 843 -0.03 32.45 -33.22
N ALA A 844 0.77 33.24 -33.95
CA ALA A 844 2.20 33.31 -33.74
C ALA A 844 2.54 33.68 -32.28
N PRO A 845 3.52 33.01 -31.65
CA PRO A 845 3.91 33.27 -30.28
C PRO A 845 4.47 34.69 -30.15
N ILE A 846 4.07 35.36 -29.08
CA ILE A 846 4.60 36.66 -28.67
C ILE A 846 5.80 36.39 -27.75
N VAL A 847 6.99 36.79 -28.15
CA VAL A 847 8.24 36.58 -27.41
C VAL A 847 8.94 37.91 -27.18
N ARG A 848 9.29 38.18 -25.92
CA ARG A 848 10.06 39.35 -25.50
C ARG A 848 11.21 38.95 -24.59
N ILE A 849 12.43 39.32 -24.96
CA ILE A 849 13.65 39.09 -24.18
C ILE A 849 14.21 40.46 -23.85
N GLY A 850 14.38 40.79 -22.56
CA GLY A 850 14.95 42.04 -22.10
C GLY A 850 16.46 42.09 -22.35
N GLN A 851 17.29 42.00 -21.31
CA GLN A 851 18.75 42.05 -21.48
C GLN A 851 19.36 40.64 -21.54
N VAL A 852 20.25 40.37 -22.49
CA VAL A 852 21.14 39.19 -22.49
C VAL A 852 22.55 39.61 -22.07
N VAL A 853 23.14 38.90 -21.11
CA VAL A 853 24.51 39.12 -20.63
C VAL A 853 25.33 37.85 -20.85
N LEU A 854 26.48 37.99 -21.49
CA LEU A 854 27.42 36.92 -21.78
C LEU A 854 28.70 37.14 -20.98
N ALA A 855 29.26 36.08 -20.39
CA ALA A 855 30.53 36.15 -19.67
C ALA A 855 31.37 34.87 -19.83
N ALA A 856 32.66 35.04 -20.10
CA ALA A 856 33.66 33.97 -20.21
C ALA A 856 33.23 32.87 -21.20
N GLY A 857 32.76 33.26 -22.38
CA GLY A 857 32.31 32.33 -23.41
C GLY A 857 33.42 31.75 -24.28
N ASN A 858 33.23 30.52 -24.74
CA ASN A 858 34.05 29.85 -25.75
C ASN A 858 33.14 29.32 -26.88
N ILE A 859 33.44 29.68 -28.12
CA ILE A 859 32.79 29.11 -29.30
C ILE A 859 33.87 28.51 -30.19
N ASN A 860 33.78 27.20 -30.43
CA ASN A 860 34.64 26.52 -31.38
C ASN A 860 33.89 26.37 -32.71
N TYR A 861 34.33 27.12 -33.72
CA TYR A 861 33.78 27.13 -35.05
C TYR A 861 34.65 26.28 -35.99
N THR A 862 34.02 25.41 -36.76
CA THR A 862 34.67 24.62 -37.81
C THR A 862 33.91 24.78 -39.11
N ASP A 863 34.61 25.13 -40.18
CA ASP A 863 34.08 25.19 -41.54
C ASP A 863 34.63 24.02 -42.37
N ASN A 864 33.76 23.05 -42.66
CA ASN A 864 34.05 21.91 -43.53
C ASN A 864 33.69 22.16 -45.01
N PHE A 865 33.14 23.34 -45.36
CA PHE A 865 32.87 23.73 -46.75
C PHE A 865 34.14 23.94 -47.59
N VAL A 866 35.28 24.15 -46.91
CA VAL A 866 36.62 24.27 -47.52
C VAL A 866 37.54 23.12 -47.09
N LYS A 867 38.50 22.75 -47.95
CA LYS A 867 39.47 21.68 -47.70
C LYS A 867 40.91 22.18 -47.92
N PRO A 868 41.86 21.92 -46.99
CA PRO A 868 41.64 21.37 -45.64
C PRO A 868 40.68 22.26 -44.82
N ASN A 869 40.02 21.73 -43.79
CA ASN A 869 38.99 22.48 -43.08
C ASN A 869 39.55 23.66 -42.29
N TYR A 870 38.74 24.71 -42.14
CA TYR A 870 39.09 25.87 -41.32
C TYR A 870 38.51 25.72 -39.92
N THR A 871 39.29 26.04 -38.89
CA THR A 871 38.83 26.05 -37.50
C THR A 871 39.22 27.35 -36.82
N ALA A 872 38.29 27.93 -36.07
CA ALA A 872 38.51 29.12 -35.26
C ALA A 872 37.97 28.92 -33.84
N ASN A 873 38.73 29.35 -32.84
CA ASN A 873 38.33 29.29 -31.43
C ASN A 873 38.13 30.70 -30.88
N MET A 874 36.87 31.09 -30.67
CA MET A 874 36.52 32.37 -30.08
C MET A 874 36.47 32.23 -28.57
N THR A 875 37.28 32.99 -27.85
CA THR A 875 37.42 32.91 -26.39
C THR A 875 37.18 34.25 -25.71
N ASP A 876 37.06 34.23 -24.39
CA ASP A 876 36.76 35.40 -23.55
C ASP A 876 35.53 36.21 -24.00
N LEU A 877 34.55 35.53 -24.63
CA LEU A 877 33.35 36.22 -25.13
C LEU A 877 32.54 36.79 -23.96
N ALA A 878 32.41 38.11 -23.94
CA ALA A 878 31.69 38.85 -22.90
C ALA A 878 30.99 40.08 -23.48
N GLY A 879 29.79 40.40 -22.98
CA GLY A 879 29.04 41.55 -23.49
C GLY A 879 27.54 41.48 -23.20
N THR A 880 26.79 42.38 -23.85
CA THR A 880 25.34 42.51 -23.67
C THR A 880 24.58 42.66 -24.98
N ILE A 881 23.35 42.14 -25.00
CA ILE A 881 22.34 42.38 -26.03
C ILE A 881 21.11 42.98 -25.33
N GLY A 882 20.55 44.07 -25.86
CA GLY A 882 19.36 44.75 -25.33
C GLY A 882 18.04 44.04 -25.65
N GLU A 883 16.92 44.74 -25.47
CA GLU A 883 15.58 44.16 -25.61
C GLU A 883 15.25 43.72 -27.04
N ILE A 884 14.95 42.43 -27.22
CA ILE A 884 14.46 41.84 -28.46
C ILE A 884 12.98 41.46 -28.28
N SER A 885 12.13 41.84 -29.23
CA SER A 885 10.69 41.57 -29.18
C SER A 885 10.13 41.18 -30.55
N SER A 886 9.22 40.20 -30.57
CA SER A 886 8.48 39.81 -31.78
C SER A 886 7.30 40.74 -32.10
N GLU A 887 6.88 41.58 -31.15
CA GLU A 887 5.74 42.51 -31.33
C GLU A 887 6.16 43.90 -31.78
N LYS A 888 7.39 44.27 -31.46
CA LYS A 888 7.93 45.61 -31.64
C LYS A 888 9.07 45.57 -32.66
N PRO A 889 9.09 46.45 -33.67
CA PRO A 889 10.17 46.51 -34.65
C PRO A 889 11.47 47.12 -34.10
N GLN A 890 11.46 47.71 -32.89
CA GLN A 890 12.64 48.37 -32.32
C GLN A 890 13.84 47.40 -32.23
N PRO A 891 15.04 47.82 -32.71
CA PRO A 891 16.24 47.00 -32.64
C PRO A 891 16.94 47.07 -31.28
N ALA A 892 17.46 45.93 -30.84
CA ALA A 892 18.19 45.78 -29.58
C ALA A 892 19.65 46.21 -29.74
N PRO A 893 20.22 47.10 -28.91
CA PRO A 893 21.65 47.41 -28.96
C PRO A 893 22.49 46.17 -28.60
N VAL A 894 23.60 45.97 -29.30
CA VAL A 894 24.55 44.86 -29.12
C VAL A 894 25.92 45.44 -28.80
N ASN A 895 26.62 44.84 -27.83
CA ASN A 895 28.02 45.12 -27.55
C ASN A 895 28.67 43.85 -26.99
N ILE A 896 29.54 43.20 -27.76
CA ILE A 896 30.23 41.94 -27.43
C ILE A 896 31.71 42.10 -27.73
N SER A 897 32.54 41.69 -26.80
CA SER A 897 33.99 41.64 -26.90
C SER A 897 34.48 40.19 -26.77
N GLY A 898 35.66 39.89 -27.31
CA GLY A 898 36.32 38.60 -27.15
C GLY A 898 37.64 38.54 -27.90
N LYS A 899 38.15 37.32 -28.12
CA LYS A 899 39.37 37.06 -28.89
C LYS A 899 39.15 35.93 -29.89
N ILE A 900 39.82 35.98 -31.04
CA ILE A 900 39.91 34.87 -32.00
C ILE A 900 41.26 34.18 -31.83
N ASP A 901 41.24 32.86 -31.67
CA ASP A 901 42.40 31.99 -31.46
C ASP A 901 43.34 32.45 -30.32
N ASN A 902 42.72 33.00 -29.25
CA ASN A 902 43.32 33.61 -28.06
C ASN A 902 44.22 34.84 -28.32
N ASP A 903 44.22 35.38 -29.54
CA ASP A 903 45.20 36.38 -29.98
C ASP A 903 44.50 37.66 -30.46
N ALA A 904 43.71 37.56 -31.52
CA ALA A 904 43.14 38.71 -32.22
C ALA A 904 41.92 39.29 -31.47
N PRO A 905 41.97 40.55 -30.97
CA PRO A 905 40.82 41.17 -30.33
C PRO A 905 39.64 41.26 -31.29
N LEU A 906 38.46 40.87 -30.80
CA LEU A 906 37.18 40.91 -31.49
C LEU A 906 36.25 41.85 -30.74
N GLN A 907 35.64 42.78 -31.47
CA GLN A 907 34.63 43.68 -30.94
C GLN A 907 33.44 43.73 -31.90
N ILE A 908 32.23 43.50 -31.39
CA ILE A 908 30.96 43.50 -32.13
C ILE A 908 30.04 44.50 -31.45
N SER A 909 29.52 45.47 -32.19
CA SER A 909 28.60 46.49 -31.68
C SER A 909 27.52 46.81 -32.71
N GLY A 910 26.40 47.41 -32.31
CA GLY A 910 25.36 47.84 -33.23
C GLY A 910 23.97 47.54 -32.68
N SER A 911 23.02 47.16 -33.53
CA SER A 911 21.68 46.78 -33.11
C SER A 911 21.03 45.71 -34.00
N LEU A 912 20.13 44.89 -33.44
CA LEU A 912 19.44 43.82 -34.18
C LEU A 912 18.05 43.50 -33.63
N ASN A 913 17.13 43.04 -34.48
CA ASN A 913 15.89 42.40 -34.06
C ASN A 913 15.55 41.21 -34.97
N PRO A 914 15.89 39.97 -34.54
CA PRO A 914 15.65 38.75 -35.30
C PRO A 914 14.26 38.17 -35.09
N LEU A 915 13.49 38.66 -34.11
CA LEU A 915 12.17 38.11 -33.78
C LEU A 915 11.03 38.81 -34.53
N PHE A 916 11.27 40.03 -35.04
CA PHE A 916 10.32 40.77 -35.88
C PHE A 916 10.50 40.42 -37.37
N LYS A 917 9.42 40.48 -38.15
CA LYS A 917 9.45 40.28 -39.61
C LYS A 917 9.00 41.54 -40.35
N PRO A 918 9.77 42.05 -41.35
CA PRO A 918 11.10 41.58 -41.77
C PRO A 918 12.16 41.81 -40.68
N MET A 919 13.24 41.03 -40.72
CA MET A 919 14.35 41.13 -39.75
C MET A 919 15.11 42.46 -39.92
N PHE A 920 15.54 43.04 -38.80
CA PHE A 920 16.46 44.19 -38.79
C PHE A 920 17.84 43.80 -38.24
N LEU A 921 18.89 44.29 -38.87
CA LEU A 921 20.29 44.16 -38.43
C LEU A 921 21.04 45.44 -38.80
N ASP A 922 21.86 46.00 -37.91
CA ASP A 922 22.89 47.00 -38.22
C ASP A 922 24.06 46.77 -37.26
N ILE A 923 25.01 45.93 -37.66
CA ILE A 923 26.11 45.46 -36.81
C ILE A 923 27.43 45.89 -37.40
N LYS A 924 28.25 46.54 -36.56
CA LYS A 924 29.67 46.82 -36.79
C LYS A 924 30.50 45.79 -36.03
N ALA A 925 31.38 45.07 -36.71
CA ALA A 925 32.33 44.17 -36.07
C ALA A 925 33.76 44.50 -36.50
N SER A 926 34.71 44.39 -35.58
CA SER A 926 36.12 44.54 -35.85
C SER A 926 36.88 43.34 -35.31
N ALA A 927 37.83 42.83 -36.10
CA ALA A 927 38.75 41.81 -35.66
C ALA A 927 40.16 42.22 -36.08
N ASN A 928 41.06 42.39 -35.11
CA ASN A 928 42.37 42.99 -35.35
C ASN A 928 43.51 41.98 -35.18
N GLY A 929 44.37 41.87 -36.20
CA GLY A 929 45.58 41.03 -36.13
C GLY A 929 45.33 39.53 -36.26
N VAL A 930 44.26 39.10 -36.95
CA VAL A 930 43.99 37.69 -37.26
C VAL A 930 45.12 37.12 -38.12
N GLN A 931 45.70 35.97 -37.71
CA GLN A 931 46.84 35.38 -38.41
C GLN A 931 46.39 34.76 -39.75
N LEU A 932 46.83 35.34 -40.87
CA LEU A 932 46.41 34.92 -42.21
C LEU A 932 46.79 33.49 -42.60
N PRO A 933 47.90 32.88 -42.14
CA PRO A 933 48.20 31.49 -42.47
C PRO A 933 47.09 30.51 -42.08
N ARG A 934 46.27 30.84 -41.07
CA ARG A 934 45.10 30.03 -40.67
C ARG A 934 43.97 30.07 -41.70
N LEU A 935 43.91 31.10 -42.53
CA LEU A 935 42.91 31.27 -43.60
C LEU A 935 43.37 30.64 -44.94
N THR A 936 44.49 29.92 -44.93
CA THR A 936 45.01 29.18 -46.09
C THR A 936 43.95 28.35 -46.82
N PRO A 937 43.06 27.58 -46.13
CA PRO A 937 41.96 26.86 -46.79
C PRO A 937 41.16 27.66 -47.82
N TYR A 938 40.80 28.90 -47.50
CA TYR A 938 40.02 29.75 -48.40
C TYR A 938 40.86 30.29 -49.56
N SER A 939 42.10 30.70 -49.28
CA SER A 939 43.02 31.19 -50.33
C SER A 939 43.44 30.09 -51.32
N ALA A 940 43.64 28.86 -50.85
CA ALA A 940 43.92 27.71 -51.69
C ALA A 940 42.72 27.37 -52.59
N LYS A 941 41.49 27.34 -52.02
CA LYS A 941 40.26 27.03 -52.77
C LYS A 941 39.96 28.06 -53.85
N TYR A 942 39.93 29.36 -53.50
CA TYR A 942 39.42 30.41 -54.40
C TYR A 942 40.50 31.20 -55.14
N ALA A 943 41.69 31.36 -54.56
CA ALA A 943 42.80 32.08 -55.20
C ALA A 943 43.84 31.13 -55.83
N GLY A 944 43.89 29.86 -55.42
CA GLY A 944 44.89 28.90 -55.88
C GLY A 944 46.30 29.14 -55.32
N TYR A 945 46.43 29.92 -54.24
CA TYR A 945 47.72 30.21 -53.58
C TYR A 945 47.54 30.15 -52.05
N PRO A 946 48.28 29.30 -51.33
CA PRO A 946 48.24 29.23 -49.88
C PRO A 946 48.94 30.45 -49.26
N ILE A 947 48.50 30.89 -48.08
CA ILE A 947 49.10 32.03 -47.39
C ILE A 947 50.15 31.54 -46.41
N THR A 948 51.40 31.96 -46.60
CA THR A 948 52.52 31.55 -45.73
C THR A 948 52.76 32.51 -44.59
N LYS A 949 52.39 33.79 -44.74
CA LYS A 949 52.57 34.83 -43.74
C LYS A 949 51.57 35.99 -43.94
N GLY A 950 51.20 36.63 -42.84
CA GLY A 950 50.53 37.92 -42.83
C GLY A 950 49.54 38.05 -41.68
N LYS A 951 49.05 39.26 -41.44
CA LYS A 951 47.96 39.54 -40.49
C LYS A 951 46.80 40.23 -41.19
N LEU A 952 45.60 39.95 -40.71
CA LEU A 952 44.34 40.49 -41.19
C LEU A 952 43.68 41.28 -40.07
N SER A 953 43.44 42.56 -40.33
CA SER A 953 42.51 43.39 -39.59
C SER A 953 41.30 43.65 -40.47
N MET A 954 40.11 43.50 -39.91
CA MET A 954 38.86 43.78 -40.63
C MET A 954 37.95 44.63 -39.75
N ASP A 955 37.32 45.62 -40.36
CA ASP A 955 36.21 46.39 -39.84
C ASP A 955 35.04 46.18 -40.81
N VAL A 956 33.97 45.56 -40.35
CA VAL A 956 32.79 45.23 -41.17
C VAL A 956 31.55 45.91 -40.60
N GLN A 957 30.69 46.44 -41.47
CA GLN A 957 29.38 46.97 -41.09
C GLN A 957 28.29 46.35 -41.96
N TYR A 958 27.44 45.52 -41.36
CA TYR A 958 26.36 44.80 -42.04
C TYR A 958 25.00 45.32 -41.60
N LYS A 959 24.24 45.85 -42.55
CA LYS A 959 22.89 46.37 -42.37
C LYS A 959 21.88 45.57 -43.18
N ILE A 960 20.87 45.01 -42.52
CA ILE A 960 19.69 44.38 -43.12
C ILE A 960 18.48 45.23 -42.79
N GLU A 961 17.81 45.75 -43.81
CA GLU A 961 16.58 46.52 -43.70
C GLU A 961 15.68 46.21 -44.90
N ASN A 962 14.41 45.88 -44.68
CA ASN A 962 13.45 45.53 -45.73
C ASN A 962 13.94 44.42 -46.69
N ASP A 963 14.52 43.35 -46.14
CA ASP A 963 15.04 42.20 -46.90
C ASP A 963 16.22 42.54 -47.84
N LYS A 964 16.83 43.73 -47.69
CA LYS A 964 18.03 44.16 -48.39
C LYS A 964 19.23 44.18 -47.45
N LEU A 965 20.29 43.48 -47.84
CA LEU A 965 21.60 43.53 -47.20
C LEU A 965 22.45 44.64 -47.84
N VAL A 966 23.04 45.48 -47.01
CA VAL A 966 24.12 46.40 -47.34
C VAL A 966 25.26 46.09 -46.39
N ALA A 967 26.43 45.77 -46.93
CA ALA A 967 27.59 45.36 -46.18
C ALA A 967 28.80 46.19 -46.63
N GLU A 968 29.46 46.86 -45.70
CA GLU A 968 30.76 47.50 -45.91
C GLU A 968 31.82 46.63 -45.25
N ASN A 969 32.90 46.35 -45.97
CA ASN A 969 34.00 45.53 -45.48
C ASN A 969 35.31 46.28 -45.71
N ASP A 970 35.85 46.88 -44.66
CA ASP A 970 37.18 47.48 -44.65
C ASP A 970 38.18 46.41 -44.19
N VAL A 971 39.02 45.98 -45.10
CA VAL A 971 39.98 44.90 -44.92
C VAL A 971 41.38 45.46 -45.03
N ARG A 972 42.15 45.33 -43.95
CA ARG A 972 43.57 45.67 -43.89
C ARG A 972 44.39 44.42 -43.70
N ILE A 973 45.30 44.18 -44.62
CA ILE A 973 46.18 43.02 -44.62
C ILE A 973 47.62 43.50 -44.51
N GLU A 974 48.35 43.05 -43.48
CA GLU A 974 49.76 43.37 -43.26
C GLU A 974 50.66 42.22 -43.71
N GLN A 975 51.74 42.54 -44.43
CA GLN A 975 52.82 41.61 -44.77
C GLN A 975 52.37 40.29 -45.43
N LEU A 976 51.31 40.33 -46.25
CA LEU A 976 50.80 39.15 -46.95
C LEU A 976 51.86 38.50 -47.84
N THR A 977 52.11 37.22 -47.62
CA THR A 977 53.01 36.42 -48.46
C THR A 977 52.29 35.14 -48.86
N PHE A 978 52.29 34.85 -50.16
CA PHE A 978 51.76 33.61 -50.70
C PHE A 978 52.87 32.57 -50.87
N GLY A 979 52.50 31.30 -50.77
CA GLY A 979 53.33 30.17 -51.15
C GLY A 979 53.18 29.81 -52.63
N GLU A 980 53.60 28.60 -52.98
CA GLU A 980 53.51 28.07 -54.34
C GLU A 980 52.05 27.84 -54.76
N ARG A 981 51.78 27.91 -56.06
CA ARG A 981 50.44 27.69 -56.61
C ARG A 981 49.95 26.28 -56.29
N VAL A 982 48.68 26.17 -55.92
CA VAL A 982 47.99 24.89 -55.69
C VAL A 982 46.82 24.76 -56.68
N ASP A 983 46.64 23.56 -57.22
CA ASP A 983 45.55 23.28 -58.15
C ASP A 983 44.22 23.13 -57.40
N SER A 984 43.27 24.02 -57.67
CA SER A 984 41.89 23.98 -57.14
C SER A 984 40.89 24.23 -58.27
N PRO A 985 39.83 23.40 -58.42
CA PRO A 985 38.80 23.58 -59.45
C PRO A 985 38.05 24.92 -59.37
N ASP A 986 37.89 25.45 -58.15
CA ASP A 986 37.18 26.69 -57.87
C ASP A 986 38.10 27.93 -57.89
N ALA A 987 39.40 27.75 -58.17
CA ALA A 987 40.35 28.85 -58.15
C ALA A 987 40.14 29.81 -59.34
N THR A 988 40.26 31.11 -59.07
CA THR A 988 40.19 32.15 -60.09
C THR A 988 41.27 31.98 -61.16
N LYS A 989 40.91 32.30 -62.42
CA LYS A 989 41.84 32.36 -63.56
C LYS A 989 42.59 33.69 -63.64
N LEU A 990 42.26 34.67 -62.79
CA LEU A 990 42.89 35.99 -62.76
C LEU A 990 44.34 35.93 -62.19
N PRO A 991 45.25 36.84 -62.60
CA PRO A 991 46.64 36.86 -62.12
C PRO A 991 46.74 37.43 -60.69
N VAL A 992 46.42 36.62 -59.68
CA VAL A 992 46.34 36.99 -58.25
C VAL A 992 47.61 37.71 -57.75
N MET A 993 48.79 37.19 -58.08
CA MET A 993 50.07 37.76 -57.62
C MET A 993 50.29 39.20 -58.12
N LEU A 994 49.87 39.49 -59.35
CA LEU A 994 49.96 40.84 -59.92
C LEU A 994 49.00 41.79 -59.18
N ALA A 995 47.75 41.38 -59.00
CA ALA A 995 46.75 42.18 -58.27
C ALA A 995 47.23 42.51 -56.84
N VAL A 996 47.79 41.53 -56.13
CA VAL A 996 48.32 41.70 -54.77
C VAL A 996 49.53 42.64 -54.74
N SER A 997 50.44 42.54 -55.71
CA SER A 997 51.61 43.43 -55.79
C SER A 997 51.24 44.89 -56.00
N LEU A 998 50.13 45.14 -56.71
CA LEU A 998 49.63 46.48 -57.01
C LEU A 998 48.81 47.09 -55.86
N LEU A 999 48.20 46.23 -55.03
CA LEU A 999 47.43 46.65 -53.86
C LEU A 999 48.30 46.87 -52.60
N LYS A 1000 49.56 46.41 -52.61
CA LYS A 1000 50.50 46.60 -51.51
C LYS A 1000 51.09 48.02 -51.53
N ASP A 1001 51.07 48.69 -50.39
CA ASP A 1001 51.79 49.94 -50.16
C ASP A 1001 53.30 49.71 -49.89
N ARG A 1002 54.04 50.80 -49.63
CA ARG A 1002 55.48 50.75 -49.33
C ARG A 1002 55.84 49.97 -48.06
N ASN A 1003 54.88 49.83 -47.14
CA ASN A 1003 55.04 49.10 -45.89
C ASN A 1003 54.59 47.63 -46.02
N GLY A 1004 54.15 47.21 -47.21
CA GLY A 1004 53.67 45.87 -47.49
C GLY A 1004 52.23 45.61 -47.03
N ASN A 1005 51.45 46.67 -46.79
CA ASN A 1005 50.05 46.59 -46.35
C ASN A 1005 49.09 46.72 -47.54
N ILE A 1006 47.95 46.05 -47.47
CA ILE A 1006 46.87 46.12 -48.46
C ILE A 1006 45.62 46.60 -47.74
N ASN A 1007 45.02 47.70 -48.21
CA ASN A 1007 43.76 48.23 -47.69
C ASN A 1007 42.69 48.11 -48.77
N LEU A 1008 41.59 47.42 -48.47
CA LEU A 1008 40.49 47.16 -49.38
C LEU A 1008 39.18 47.56 -48.72
N ASN A 1009 38.37 48.37 -49.40
CA ASN A 1009 36.98 48.58 -49.05
C ASN A 1009 36.10 47.84 -50.06
N LEU A 1010 35.32 46.87 -49.59
CA LEU A 1010 34.49 46.00 -50.43
C LEU A 1010 33.01 46.17 -50.05
N PRO A 1011 32.29 47.13 -50.64
CA PRO A 1011 30.86 47.27 -50.42
C PRO A 1011 30.10 46.17 -51.16
N ILE A 1012 29.21 45.48 -50.47
CA ILE A 1012 28.34 44.42 -51.00
C ILE A 1012 26.89 44.86 -50.75
N SER A 1013 26.01 44.76 -51.75
CA SER A 1013 24.58 44.97 -51.55
C SER A 1013 23.75 44.00 -52.37
N GLY A 1014 22.59 43.59 -51.84
CA GLY A 1014 21.72 42.63 -52.51
C GLY A 1014 20.45 42.33 -51.70
N SER A 1015 19.49 41.63 -52.30
CA SER A 1015 18.31 41.12 -51.58
C SER A 1015 18.63 39.76 -50.92
N LEU A 1016 18.04 39.49 -49.76
CA LEU A 1016 18.12 38.19 -49.10
C LEU A 1016 17.27 37.12 -49.79
N SER A 1017 16.21 37.52 -50.50
CA SER A 1017 15.30 36.60 -51.20
C SER A 1017 15.73 36.29 -52.65
N ASP A 1018 16.59 37.11 -53.26
CA ASP A 1018 17.22 36.85 -54.57
C ASP A 1018 18.73 37.19 -54.54
N PRO A 1019 19.60 36.20 -54.26
CA PRO A 1019 21.01 36.41 -53.95
C PRO A 1019 21.89 36.60 -55.21
N GLN A 1020 21.54 37.53 -56.10
CA GLN A 1020 22.47 37.99 -57.15
C GLN A 1020 23.42 39.04 -56.59
N PHE A 1021 24.42 38.60 -55.82
CA PHE A 1021 25.45 39.49 -55.27
C PHE A 1021 26.49 39.84 -56.36
N SER A 1022 26.43 41.03 -56.94
CA SER A 1022 27.37 41.44 -57.99
C SER A 1022 28.74 41.82 -57.41
N VAL A 1023 29.73 40.94 -57.50
CA VAL A 1023 31.12 41.19 -57.06
C VAL A 1023 32.02 41.73 -58.19
N GLY A 1024 31.62 41.55 -59.46
CA GLY A 1024 32.47 41.82 -60.62
C GLY A 1024 32.78 43.30 -60.91
N GLY A 1025 31.99 44.25 -60.40
CA GLY A 1025 32.10 45.68 -60.74
C GLY A 1025 33.13 46.49 -59.94
N ILE A 1026 33.71 45.92 -58.89
CA ILE A 1026 34.48 46.66 -57.88
C ILE A 1026 36.01 46.64 -58.15
N ILE A 1027 36.51 45.68 -58.93
CA ILE A 1027 37.96 45.37 -59.01
C ILE A 1027 38.74 46.29 -59.96
N LEU A 1028 38.11 46.99 -60.91
CA LEU A 1028 38.82 47.64 -62.03
C LEU A 1028 39.39 49.06 -61.75
N ARG A 1029 39.19 49.64 -60.56
CA ARG A 1029 39.36 51.09 -60.34
C ARG A 1029 40.67 51.55 -59.67
N VAL A 1030 41.67 50.68 -59.44
CA VAL A 1030 42.77 50.95 -58.49
C VAL A 1030 44.21 50.73 -59.04
N PHE A 1031 44.48 50.86 -60.35
CA PHE A 1031 45.86 50.63 -60.85
C PHE A 1031 46.51 51.84 -61.52
N VAL A 1032 47.63 52.35 -60.94
CA VAL A 1032 48.92 52.68 -61.59
C VAL A 1032 50.01 53.07 -60.55
N ASN A 1033 51.22 52.48 -60.74
CA ASN A 1033 52.60 52.79 -60.27
C ASN A 1033 53.08 52.48 -58.82
N LEU A 1034 53.95 51.46 -58.67
CA LEU A 1034 55.35 51.60 -58.15
C LEU A 1034 56.21 50.31 -58.31
N ILE A 1035 57.55 50.47 -58.40
CA ILE A 1035 58.60 49.46 -58.64
C ILE A 1035 59.41 49.12 -57.35
N VAL A 1036 59.38 47.83 -56.95
CA VAL A 1036 60.43 46.81 -56.64
C VAL A 1036 61.75 47.04 -55.78
N LYS A 1037 61.84 46.20 -54.72
CA LYS A 1037 62.89 45.28 -54.09
C LYS A 1037 64.16 45.88 -53.38
N ALA A 1038 64.88 45.28 -52.41
CA ALA A 1038 64.91 44.00 -51.63
C ALA A 1038 65.84 44.09 -50.37
N VAL A 1039 65.53 43.33 -49.30
CA VAL A 1039 66.30 42.40 -48.40
C VAL A 1039 67.75 42.66 -47.89
N THR A 1040 68.01 42.43 -46.58
CA THR A 1040 69.01 41.47 -45.96
C THR A 1040 68.93 41.38 -44.42
N SER A 1041 69.32 40.23 -43.83
CA SER A 1041 68.91 39.65 -42.52
C SER A 1041 69.75 40.04 -41.27
N PRO A 1042 69.17 40.21 -40.05
CA PRO A 1042 69.88 40.76 -38.86
C PRO A 1042 70.25 39.77 -37.72
N PHE A 1043 70.27 38.45 -37.90
CA PHE A 1043 70.48 37.52 -36.77
C PHE A 1043 71.89 37.43 -36.15
N ALA A 1044 72.89 38.10 -36.72
CA ALA A 1044 74.28 37.89 -36.34
C ALA A 1044 74.70 38.49 -34.98
N LEU A 1045 73.84 39.24 -34.26
CA LEU A 1045 74.30 40.11 -33.17
C LEU A 1045 73.79 39.80 -31.74
N ILE A 1046 72.83 38.88 -31.56
CA ILE A 1046 72.13 38.73 -30.26
C ILE A 1046 72.81 37.73 -29.29
N GLY A 1047 73.73 36.88 -29.78
CA GLY A 1047 74.45 35.91 -28.93
C GLY A 1047 75.44 36.48 -27.92
N SER A 1048 75.71 37.79 -27.94
CA SER A 1048 76.76 38.43 -27.13
C SER A 1048 76.29 38.94 -25.75
N MET A 1049 74.99 38.92 -25.45
CA MET A 1049 74.44 39.45 -24.18
C MET A 1049 74.37 38.43 -23.03
N PHE A 1050 74.58 37.13 -23.28
CA PHE A 1050 74.53 36.07 -22.27
C PHE A 1050 75.91 35.41 -22.02
N ASN A 1051 77.00 36.19 -22.11
CA ASN A 1051 78.33 35.72 -21.72
C ASN A 1051 78.35 35.37 -20.21
N GLY A 1052 78.10 34.10 -19.87
CA GLY A 1052 78.27 33.61 -18.50
C GLY A 1052 77.54 32.32 -18.09
N SER A 1053 76.66 31.72 -18.89
CA SER A 1053 76.08 30.41 -18.55
C SER A 1053 76.02 29.46 -19.75
N ASP A 1054 76.84 28.41 -19.72
CA ASP A 1054 76.94 27.33 -20.73
C ASP A 1054 75.65 26.48 -20.90
N ASP A 1055 74.52 26.92 -20.33
CA ASP A 1055 73.32 26.11 -20.15
C ASP A 1055 72.08 26.67 -20.88
N ILE A 1056 72.27 27.67 -21.76
CA ILE A 1056 71.22 28.25 -22.60
C ILE A 1056 71.68 28.18 -24.06
N GLY A 1057 71.49 27.01 -24.71
CA GLY A 1057 71.87 26.78 -26.12
C GLY A 1057 71.18 27.76 -27.11
N GLU A 1058 71.44 27.59 -28.41
CA GLU A 1058 71.01 28.55 -29.44
C GLU A 1058 69.51 28.90 -29.39
N LEU A 1059 69.20 30.21 -29.34
CA LEU A 1059 67.83 30.74 -29.28
C LEU A 1059 67.13 30.80 -30.65
N ARG A 1060 67.74 30.25 -31.72
CA ARG A 1060 67.20 30.27 -33.10
C ARG A 1060 66.09 29.23 -33.33
N TYR A 1061 65.94 28.27 -32.43
CA TYR A 1061 64.83 27.30 -32.44
C TYR A 1061 64.50 26.79 -31.03
N ILE A 1062 63.30 26.24 -30.88
CA ILE A 1062 62.85 25.52 -29.69
C ILE A 1062 62.59 24.07 -30.06
N GLU A 1063 63.34 23.15 -29.45
CA GLU A 1063 63.22 21.71 -29.69
C GLU A 1063 62.08 21.12 -28.86
N PHE A 1064 61.31 20.21 -29.46
CA PHE A 1064 60.24 19.46 -28.82
C PHE A 1064 60.47 17.96 -28.99
N ALA A 1065 60.00 17.16 -28.03
CA ALA A 1065 59.99 15.70 -28.17
C ALA A 1065 59.10 15.25 -29.36
N PRO A 1066 59.46 14.15 -30.06
CA PRO A 1066 58.66 13.63 -31.18
C PRO A 1066 57.20 13.38 -30.80
N GLY A 1067 56.27 13.82 -31.64
CA GLY A 1067 54.81 13.71 -31.41
C GLY A 1067 54.24 14.63 -30.31
N SER A 1068 55.08 15.37 -29.58
CA SER A 1068 54.66 16.22 -28.46
C SER A 1068 54.80 17.72 -28.76
N ALA A 1069 53.97 18.52 -28.09
CA ALA A 1069 54.03 19.98 -28.05
C ALA A 1069 54.13 20.50 -26.60
N GLU A 1070 54.51 19.65 -25.65
CA GLU A 1070 54.59 20.00 -24.24
C GLU A 1070 55.81 20.89 -23.94
N ILE A 1071 55.61 21.97 -23.17
CA ILE A 1071 56.69 22.86 -22.70
C ILE A 1071 57.35 22.21 -21.49
N THR A 1072 58.53 21.60 -21.66
CA THR A 1072 59.34 21.06 -20.56
C THR A 1072 60.01 22.18 -19.76
N PRO A 1073 60.52 21.91 -18.55
CA PRO A 1073 61.31 22.88 -17.80
C PRO A 1073 62.52 23.43 -18.57
N GLU A 1074 63.16 22.64 -19.44
CA GLU A 1074 64.27 23.14 -20.27
C GLU A 1074 63.78 24.11 -21.36
N ILE A 1075 62.67 23.79 -22.03
CA ILE A 1075 62.05 24.69 -23.01
C ILE A 1075 61.65 26.01 -22.34
N ARG A 1076 61.09 25.94 -21.13
CA ARG A 1076 60.68 27.13 -20.36
C ARG A 1076 61.85 28.10 -20.14
N LYS A 1077 63.00 27.59 -19.70
CA LYS A 1077 64.22 28.38 -19.47
C LYS A 1077 64.67 29.13 -20.74
N LYS A 1078 64.60 28.48 -21.92
CA LYS A 1078 64.92 29.11 -23.21
C LYS A 1078 63.90 30.19 -23.61
N LEU A 1079 62.62 29.94 -23.38
CA LEU A 1079 61.56 30.91 -23.68
C LEU A 1079 61.61 32.13 -22.76
N ASP A 1080 61.95 31.97 -21.49
CA ASP A 1080 62.15 33.09 -20.55
C ASP A 1080 63.32 33.99 -20.99
N ALA A 1081 64.44 33.39 -21.41
CA ALA A 1081 65.60 34.13 -21.94
C ALA A 1081 65.26 34.89 -23.24
N LEU A 1082 64.51 34.25 -24.16
CA LEU A 1082 64.02 34.89 -25.37
C LEU A 1082 63.05 36.04 -25.05
N GLY A 1083 62.14 35.85 -24.09
CA GLY A 1083 61.23 36.88 -23.60
C GLY A 1083 61.96 38.10 -23.03
N TYR A 1084 63.00 37.89 -22.23
CA TYR A 1084 63.86 38.96 -21.72
C TYR A 1084 64.48 39.80 -22.85
N VAL A 1085 65.07 39.15 -23.86
CA VAL A 1085 65.66 39.84 -25.03
C VAL A 1085 64.62 40.65 -25.81
N LEU A 1086 63.44 40.07 -26.04
CA LEU A 1086 62.38 40.73 -26.80
C LEU A 1086 61.83 41.95 -26.07
N ASN A 1087 61.83 41.98 -24.73
CA ASN A 1087 61.45 43.15 -23.94
C ASN A 1087 62.51 44.26 -23.97
N GLU A 1088 63.79 43.91 -23.89
CA GLU A 1088 64.92 44.86 -23.98
C GLU A 1088 65.09 45.51 -25.37
N ARG A 1089 64.49 44.92 -26.41
CA ARG A 1089 64.60 45.36 -27.81
C ARG A 1089 63.24 45.47 -28.48
N PRO A 1090 62.48 46.56 -28.24
CA PRO A 1090 61.09 46.68 -28.71
C PRO A 1090 60.93 46.71 -30.25
N GLY A 1091 61.99 47.00 -31.00
CA GLY A 1091 61.96 47.01 -32.48
C GLY A 1091 61.98 45.64 -33.15
N ILE A 1092 62.32 44.57 -32.43
CA ILE A 1092 62.44 43.21 -32.99
C ILE A 1092 61.05 42.60 -33.20
N LYS A 1093 60.77 42.12 -34.41
CA LYS A 1093 59.61 41.26 -34.70
C LYS A 1093 60.05 39.81 -34.87
N LEU A 1094 59.28 38.87 -34.32
CA LEU A 1094 59.60 37.46 -34.26
C LEU A 1094 58.69 36.65 -35.20
N ASP A 1095 59.27 35.88 -36.09
CA ASP A 1095 58.60 34.83 -36.86
C ASP A 1095 58.69 33.50 -36.12
N ILE A 1096 57.57 32.79 -36.02
CA ILE A 1096 57.49 31.48 -35.37
C ILE A 1096 56.97 30.49 -36.41
N THR A 1097 57.81 29.49 -36.76
CA THR A 1097 57.45 28.43 -37.72
C THR A 1097 57.44 27.10 -37.00
N GLY A 1098 56.26 26.48 -36.87
CA GLY A 1098 56.15 25.11 -36.39
C GLY A 1098 56.68 24.13 -37.43
N ARG A 1099 57.50 23.16 -37.00
CA ARG A 1099 58.04 22.13 -37.88
C ARG A 1099 57.83 20.74 -37.31
N VAL A 1100 57.60 19.79 -38.21
CA VAL A 1100 57.51 18.36 -37.92
C VAL A 1100 58.42 17.57 -38.85
N ASP A 1101 58.89 16.43 -38.36
CA ASP A 1101 59.65 15.45 -39.13
C ASP A 1101 58.82 14.16 -39.23
N PRO A 1102 58.16 13.89 -40.36
CA PRO A 1102 57.30 12.72 -40.52
C PRO A 1102 57.98 11.39 -40.16
N LYS A 1103 59.31 11.27 -40.34
CA LYS A 1103 60.03 10.02 -40.05
C LYS A 1103 59.98 9.63 -38.57
N ILE A 1104 59.88 10.60 -37.67
CA ILE A 1104 59.93 10.38 -36.21
C ILE A 1104 58.69 10.90 -35.47
N ASP A 1105 58.04 11.94 -35.98
CA ASP A 1105 56.80 12.48 -35.39
C ASP A 1105 55.60 11.54 -35.61
N ASP A 1106 55.57 10.74 -36.69
CA ASP A 1106 54.51 9.74 -36.92
C ASP A 1106 54.44 8.70 -35.79
N GLN A 1107 55.59 8.17 -35.39
CA GLN A 1107 55.67 7.20 -34.30
C GLN A 1107 55.30 7.83 -32.95
N GLY A 1108 55.73 9.07 -32.71
CA GLY A 1108 55.35 9.84 -31.52
C GLY A 1108 53.84 10.10 -31.44
N LEU A 1109 53.20 10.46 -32.56
CA LEU A 1109 51.75 10.68 -32.63
C LEU A 1109 50.95 9.40 -32.38
N ARG A 1110 51.39 8.26 -32.92
CA ARG A 1110 50.78 6.95 -32.63
C ARG A 1110 50.88 6.59 -31.15
N GLN A 1111 52.04 6.84 -30.54
CA GLN A 1111 52.26 6.60 -29.12
C GLN A 1111 51.38 7.47 -28.23
N GLU A 1112 51.21 8.75 -28.57
CA GLU A 1112 50.36 9.65 -27.81
C GLU A 1112 48.86 9.36 -28.02
N ALA A 1113 48.46 8.90 -29.21
CA ALA A 1113 47.11 8.41 -29.47
C ALA A 1113 46.75 7.24 -28.54
N LEU A 1114 47.67 6.29 -28.36
CA LEU A 1114 47.54 5.19 -27.41
C LEU A 1114 47.47 5.69 -25.96
N ASN A 1115 48.37 6.58 -25.54
CA ASN A 1115 48.35 7.16 -24.19
C ASN A 1115 46.99 7.83 -23.89
N ARG A 1116 46.44 8.56 -24.86
CA ARG A 1116 45.13 9.21 -24.75
C ARG A 1116 43.98 8.20 -24.58
N GLN A 1117 44.00 7.10 -25.32
CA GLN A 1117 43.01 6.02 -25.17
C GLN A 1117 43.06 5.39 -23.77
N MET A 1118 44.26 5.12 -23.25
CA MET A 1118 44.43 4.59 -21.89
C MET A 1118 43.95 5.58 -20.82
N ARG A 1119 44.27 6.89 -20.95
CA ARG A 1119 43.83 7.92 -20.00
C ARG A 1119 42.31 8.04 -19.98
N THR A 1120 41.67 7.82 -21.12
CA THR A 1120 40.20 7.80 -21.26
C THR A 1120 39.58 6.64 -20.50
N LEU A 1121 40.15 5.43 -20.60
CA LEU A 1121 39.70 4.27 -19.83
C LEU A 1121 39.94 4.44 -18.33
N LYS A 1122 41.07 5.02 -17.91
CA LYS A 1122 41.33 5.33 -16.50
C LYS A 1122 40.32 6.34 -15.94
N ARG A 1123 40.01 7.39 -16.71
CA ARG A 1123 38.99 8.37 -16.32
C ARG A 1123 37.63 7.70 -16.13
N LYS A 1124 37.27 6.76 -17.01
CA LYS A 1124 36.02 5.99 -16.89
C LYS A 1124 35.99 5.16 -15.60
N ASP A 1125 37.07 4.45 -15.28
CA ASP A 1125 37.16 3.68 -14.02
C ASP A 1125 37.09 4.56 -12.77
N LEU A 1126 37.70 5.76 -12.79
CA LEU A 1126 37.63 6.72 -11.69
C LEU A 1126 36.21 7.28 -11.53
N MET A 1127 35.52 7.57 -12.63
CA MET A 1127 34.12 8.01 -12.60
C MET A 1127 33.19 6.95 -12.01
N ASP A 1128 33.43 5.68 -12.30
CA ASP A 1128 32.63 4.57 -11.79
C ASP A 1128 32.87 4.27 -10.29
N LYS A 1129 34.05 4.60 -9.74
CA LYS A 1129 34.41 4.32 -8.34
C LYS A 1129 34.32 5.52 -7.39
N GLU A 1130 34.76 6.70 -7.82
CA GLU A 1130 35.04 7.85 -6.95
C GLU A 1130 34.38 9.15 -7.44
N GLY A 1131 33.68 9.13 -8.57
CA GLY A 1131 33.09 10.32 -9.18
C GLY A 1131 34.09 11.09 -10.05
N GLN A 1132 33.80 12.36 -10.36
CA GLN A 1132 34.52 13.08 -11.41
C GLN A 1132 35.89 13.58 -10.94
N PRO A 1133 37.02 13.12 -11.54
CA PRO A 1133 38.36 13.53 -11.10
C PRO A 1133 38.62 15.00 -11.47
N ALA A 1134 39.14 15.77 -10.51
CA ALA A 1134 39.60 17.14 -10.73
C ALA A 1134 41.04 17.12 -11.25
N GLY A 1135 41.25 17.49 -12.53
CA GLY A 1135 42.58 17.65 -13.12
C GLY A 1135 42.95 16.62 -14.20
N ALA A 1136 44.20 16.68 -14.66
CA ALA A 1136 44.72 15.83 -15.73
C ALA A 1136 44.91 14.38 -15.23
N VAL A 1137 44.31 13.42 -15.93
CA VAL A 1137 44.41 11.99 -15.59
C VAL A 1137 45.76 11.45 -16.05
N GLN A 1138 46.65 11.13 -15.11
CA GLN A 1138 47.93 10.48 -15.36
C GLN A 1138 47.81 8.96 -15.18
N ILE A 1139 48.57 8.17 -15.93
CA ILE A 1139 48.64 6.71 -15.79
C ILE A 1139 49.99 6.39 -15.15
N SER A 1140 49.98 5.73 -13.99
CA SER A 1140 51.22 5.24 -13.38
C SER A 1140 51.73 3.99 -14.10
N ASP A 1141 53.04 3.71 -13.99
CA ASP A 1141 53.64 2.53 -14.62
C ASP A 1141 53.01 1.21 -14.16
N ALA A 1142 52.55 1.15 -12.90
CA ALA A 1142 51.86 -0.01 -12.34
C ALA A 1142 50.47 -0.25 -12.96
N GLU A 1143 49.79 0.80 -13.42
CA GLU A 1143 48.44 0.71 -14.01
C GLU A 1143 48.45 0.54 -15.53
N ARG A 1144 49.58 0.86 -16.17
CA ARG A 1144 49.73 0.86 -17.63
C ARG A 1144 49.36 -0.49 -18.28
N PRO A 1145 49.79 -1.67 -17.78
CA PRO A 1145 49.43 -2.95 -18.40
C PRO A 1145 47.92 -3.21 -18.44
N LYS A 1146 47.21 -2.84 -17.37
CA LYS A 1146 45.75 -3.00 -17.25
C LYS A 1146 45.00 -2.21 -18.32
N TYR A 1147 45.36 -0.94 -18.51
CA TYR A 1147 44.68 -0.09 -19.47
C TYR A 1147 45.08 -0.41 -20.91
N LEU A 1148 46.34 -0.80 -21.13
CA LEU A 1148 46.83 -1.24 -22.43
C LEU A 1148 46.11 -2.50 -22.95
N GLU A 1149 45.89 -3.50 -22.10
CA GLU A 1149 45.16 -4.72 -22.48
C GLU A 1149 43.70 -4.41 -22.88
N ARG A 1150 43.05 -3.47 -22.19
CA ARG A 1150 41.69 -3.04 -22.52
C ARG A 1150 41.64 -2.30 -23.86
N VAL A 1151 42.58 -1.39 -24.11
CA VAL A 1151 42.72 -0.72 -25.42
C VAL A 1151 42.93 -1.77 -26.52
N TYR A 1152 43.81 -2.75 -26.30
CA TYR A 1152 44.06 -3.83 -27.26
C TYR A 1152 42.79 -4.66 -27.54
N LYS A 1153 41.99 -4.99 -26.52
CA LYS A 1153 40.71 -5.71 -26.69
C LYS A 1153 39.66 -4.89 -27.46
N ASP A 1154 39.60 -3.59 -27.23
CA ASP A 1154 38.63 -2.70 -27.85
C ASP A 1154 39.01 -2.25 -29.28
N ALA A 1155 40.30 -2.29 -29.62
CA ALA A 1155 40.81 -1.85 -30.92
C ALA A 1155 40.29 -2.73 -32.09
N LYS A 1156 39.96 -2.08 -33.21
CA LYS A 1156 39.36 -2.70 -34.40
C LYS A 1156 40.40 -2.93 -35.50
N PHE A 1157 41.27 -3.93 -35.33
CA PHE A 1157 42.17 -4.43 -36.37
C PHE A 1157 42.26 -5.97 -36.29
N LYS A 1158 42.83 -6.62 -37.31
CA LYS A 1158 42.95 -8.10 -37.34
C LYS A 1158 43.92 -8.56 -36.25
N LYS A 1159 43.41 -9.21 -35.21
CA LYS A 1159 44.22 -9.73 -34.09
C LYS A 1159 44.65 -11.18 -34.33
N PRO A 1160 45.86 -11.58 -33.92
CA PRO A 1160 46.28 -12.98 -33.92
C PRO A 1160 45.28 -13.81 -33.10
N ARG A 1161 44.73 -14.87 -33.70
CA ARG A 1161 43.81 -15.79 -33.02
C ARG A 1161 44.56 -17.04 -32.59
N ASN A 1162 44.18 -17.61 -31.44
CA ASN A 1162 44.62 -18.93 -31.05
C ASN A 1162 43.91 -20.01 -31.89
N MET A 1163 44.30 -21.29 -31.73
CA MET A 1163 43.77 -22.40 -32.53
C MET A 1163 42.26 -22.66 -32.36
N ILE A 1164 41.59 -21.92 -31.47
CA ILE A 1164 40.16 -22.01 -31.14
C ILE A 1164 39.40 -20.74 -31.58
N GLY A 1165 40.04 -19.83 -32.33
CA GLY A 1165 39.40 -18.65 -32.91
C GLY A 1165 39.27 -17.43 -31.97
N LEU A 1166 39.81 -17.49 -30.76
CA LEU A 1166 39.82 -16.37 -29.81
C LEU A 1166 41.08 -15.50 -29.98
N ALA A 1167 40.95 -14.19 -29.79
CA ALA A 1167 42.10 -13.28 -29.86
C ALA A 1167 43.15 -13.64 -28.78
N LYS A 1168 44.39 -13.88 -29.19
CA LYS A 1168 45.51 -14.21 -28.30
C LYS A 1168 45.84 -12.99 -27.43
N SER A 1169 45.95 -13.16 -26.10
CA SER A 1169 46.53 -12.15 -25.21
C SER A 1169 48.04 -12.14 -25.42
N LEU A 1170 48.61 -10.97 -25.70
CA LEU A 1170 50.03 -10.80 -26.05
C LEU A 1170 50.75 -10.06 -24.92
N PRO A 1171 52.09 -10.18 -24.82
CA PRO A 1171 52.88 -9.33 -23.93
C PRO A 1171 52.56 -7.84 -24.14
N PRO A 1172 52.63 -6.99 -23.09
CA PRO A 1172 52.34 -5.55 -23.17
C PRO A 1172 53.06 -4.84 -24.34
N GLU A 1173 54.33 -5.16 -24.58
CA GLU A 1173 55.11 -4.55 -25.67
C GLU A 1173 54.57 -4.92 -27.05
N GLU A 1174 54.13 -6.17 -27.26
CA GLU A 1174 53.51 -6.61 -28.52
C GLU A 1174 52.13 -5.99 -28.73
N MET A 1175 51.33 -5.86 -27.65
CA MET A 1175 50.03 -5.17 -27.72
C MET A 1175 50.20 -3.69 -28.09
N GLN A 1176 51.15 -3.01 -27.45
CA GLN A 1176 51.48 -1.61 -27.74
C GLN A 1176 51.90 -1.47 -29.20
N LYS A 1177 52.81 -2.33 -29.67
CA LYS A 1177 53.30 -2.31 -31.05
C LYS A 1177 52.17 -2.52 -32.06
N LEU A 1178 51.30 -3.51 -31.86
CA LEU A 1178 50.18 -3.75 -32.77
C LEU A 1178 49.17 -2.59 -32.80
N ILE A 1179 48.92 -1.95 -31.67
CA ILE A 1179 48.05 -0.77 -31.62
C ILE A 1179 48.70 0.38 -32.38
N THR A 1180 49.98 0.67 -32.13
CA THR A 1180 50.67 1.78 -32.79
C THR A 1180 50.82 1.53 -34.30
N ASP A 1181 51.14 0.31 -34.74
CA ASP A 1181 51.30 -0.02 -36.16
C ASP A 1181 50.00 0.11 -36.96
N ASN A 1182 48.84 -0.07 -36.31
CA ASN A 1182 47.52 0.07 -36.92
C ASN A 1182 46.86 1.44 -36.63
N THR A 1183 47.59 2.38 -36.04
CA THR A 1183 47.10 3.75 -35.82
C THR A 1183 47.51 4.63 -37.00
N GLU A 1184 46.52 5.08 -37.77
CA GLU A 1184 46.73 5.98 -38.90
C GLU A 1184 47.10 7.39 -38.42
N VAL A 1185 48.11 8.00 -39.05
CA VAL A 1185 48.51 9.40 -38.85
C VAL A 1185 48.36 10.09 -40.19
N THR A 1186 47.56 11.15 -40.23
CA THR A 1186 47.30 11.91 -41.45
C THR A 1186 48.26 13.10 -41.58
N GLN A 1187 48.40 13.65 -42.79
CA GLN A 1187 49.14 14.91 -42.96
C GLN A 1187 48.54 16.07 -42.15
N ASP A 1188 47.24 16.04 -41.88
CA ASP A 1188 46.57 17.04 -41.04
C ASP A 1188 46.98 16.88 -39.57
N ASP A 1189 47.17 15.65 -39.07
CA ASP A 1189 47.68 15.40 -37.71
C ASP A 1189 49.08 15.99 -37.51
N LEU A 1190 49.95 15.83 -38.52
CA LEU A 1190 51.29 16.42 -38.56
C LEU A 1190 51.24 17.95 -38.63
N ARG A 1191 50.37 18.52 -39.48
CA ARG A 1191 50.18 19.98 -39.56
C ARG A 1191 49.66 20.55 -38.24
N ASN A 1192 48.72 19.88 -37.60
CA ASN A 1192 48.17 20.26 -36.30
C ASN A 1192 49.21 20.15 -35.18
N LEU A 1193 50.11 19.17 -35.24
CA LEU A 1193 51.24 19.07 -34.30
C LEU A 1193 52.20 20.26 -34.46
N ALA A 1194 52.60 20.56 -35.70
CA ALA A 1194 53.46 21.71 -36.00
C ALA A 1194 52.85 23.02 -35.53
N GLN A 1195 51.56 23.25 -35.81
CA GLN A 1195 50.82 24.42 -35.35
C GLN A 1195 50.74 24.49 -33.83
N ARG A 1196 50.42 23.38 -33.15
CA ARG A 1196 50.37 23.35 -31.68
C ARG A 1196 51.71 23.73 -31.04
N ARG A 1197 52.84 23.24 -31.58
CA ARG A 1197 54.17 23.62 -31.09
C ARG A 1197 54.41 25.13 -31.23
N ALA A 1198 54.13 25.69 -32.41
CA ALA A 1198 54.26 27.12 -32.66
C ALA A 1198 53.35 27.95 -31.75
N ASP A 1199 52.11 27.51 -31.55
CA ASP A 1199 51.13 28.16 -30.68
C ASP A 1199 51.58 28.12 -29.21
N GLN A 1200 52.15 27.01 -28.72
CA GLN A 1200 52.66 26.92 -27.35
C GLN A 1200 53.81 27.91 -27.11
N VAL A 1201 54.75 28.01 -28.05
CA VAL A 1201 55.84 29.00 -27.98
C VAL A 1201 55.28 30.43 -28.00
N ARG A 1202 54.38 30.73 -28.94
CA ARG A 1202 53.74 32.05 -29.03
C ARG A 1202 52.99 32.41 -27.74
N ASN A 1203 52.12 31.54 -27.28
CA ASN A 1203 51.28 31.78 -26.11
C ASN A 1203 52.14 31.99 -24.86
N TYR A 1204 53.22 31.23 -24.69
CA TYR A 1204 54.17 31.43 -23.59
C TYR A 1204 54.80 32.83 -23.64
N LEU A 1205 55.31 33.26 -24.80
CA LEU A 1205 55.92 34.58 -24.97
C LEU A 1205 54.91 35.72 -24.75
N GLN A 1206 53.66 35.55 -25.18
CA GLN A 1206 52.61 36.56 -25.00
C GLN A 1206 52.12 36.63 -23.54
N GLU A 1207 51.84 35.49 -22.92
CA GLU A 1207 51.17 35.44 -21.61
C GLU A 1207 52.15 35.52 -20.44
N GLN A 1208 53.27 34.78 -20.52
CA GLN A 1208 54.26 34.70 -19.45
C GLN A 1208 55.35 35.74 -19.62
N SER A 1209 55.82 35.96 -20.86
CA SER A 1209 56.87 36.96 -21.15
C SER A 1209 56.35 38.34 -21.57
N VAL A 1210 55.02 38.49 -21.68
CA VAL A 1210 54.32 39.77 -21.95
C VAL A 1210 54.77 40.48 -23.23
N ILE A 1211 55.05 39.73 -24.30
CA ILE A 1211 55.44 40.29 -25.61
C ILE A 1211 54.19 40.71 -26.41
N PRO A 1212 54.13 41.96 -26.93
CA PRO A 1212 53.00 42.44 -27.73
C PRO A 1212 52.72 41.58 -28.97
N ALA A 1213 51.46 41.27 -29.20
CA ALA A 1213 51.02 40.40 -30.29
C ALA A 1213 51.40 40.93 -31.68
N GLU A 1214 51.44 42.26 -31.90
CA GLU A 1214 51.87 42.83 -33.19
C GLU A 1214 53.31 42.46 -33.57
N ARG A 1215 54.15 42.11 -32.59
CA ARG A 1215 55.55 41.75 -32.80
C ARG A 1215 55.78 40.28 -33.11
N ILE A 1216 54.77 39.42 -32.97
CA ILE A 1216 54.91 37.97 -33.22
C ILE A 1216 54.08 37.57 -34.45
N PHE A 1217 54.71 36.88 -35.39
CA PHE A 1217 54.11 36.40 -36.63
C PHE A 1217 54.19 34.89 -36.69
N LEU A 1218 53.04 34.24 -36.85
CA LEU A 1218 53.03 32.82 -37.17
C LEU A 1218 53.30 32.64 -38.66
N ILE A 1219 54.21 31.72 -38.97
CA ILE A 1219 54.50 31.32 -40.35
C ILE A 1219 53.87 29.94 -40.59
N ALA A 1220 53.43 29.70 -41.83
CA ALA A 1220 52.87 28.41 -42.20
C ALA A 1220 53.80 27.24 -41.80
N PRO A 1221 53.25 26.19 -41.18
CA PRO A 1221 54.04 25.10 -40.65
C PRO A 1221 54.76 24.34 -41.78
N LYS A 1222 55.96 23.85 -41.49
CA LYS A 1222 56.73 22.99 -42.39
C LYS A 1222 56.53 21.53 -42.00
N LEU A 1223 56.10 20.72 -42.96
CA LEU A 1223 55.78 19.30 -42.75
C LEU A 1223 56.93 18.36 -43.13
N SER A 1224 58.15 18.88 -43.25
CA SER A 1224 59.36 18.10 -43.54
C SER A 1224 60.56 18.65 -42.77
N ALA A 1225 61.60 17.81 -42.64
CA ALA A 1225 62.88 18.17 -42.04
C ALA A 1225 63.84 18.88 -43.02
N ASP A 1226 63.39 19.20 -44.24
CA ASP A 1226 64.27 19.73 -45.29
C ASP A 1226 64.86 21.09 -44.92
N GLY A 1227 66.15 21.27 -45.22
CA GLY A 1227 66.90 22.51 -44.95
C GLY A 1227 67.35 22.69 -43.51
N ILE A 1228 67.42 21.62 -42.71
CA ILE A 1228 68.02 21.59 -41.37
C ILE A 1228 69.43 20.95 -41.46
N PRO A 1229 70.47 21.52 -40.83
CA PRO A 1229 71.79 20.88 -40.75
C PRO A 1229 71.74 19.53 -40.02
N ASP A 1230 72.54 18.54 -40.46
CA ASP A 1230 72.52 17.15 -39.97
C ASP A 1230 72.75 16.94 -38.45
N LYS A 1231 73.15 17.99 -37.72
CA LYS A 1231 73.42 17.94 -36.26
C LYS A 1231 72.37 18.66 -35.41
N GLU A 1232 71.35 19.25 -36.01
CA GLU A 1232 70.30 19.98 -35.27
C GLU A 1232 69.02 19.14 -35.17
N ALA A 1233 68.23 19.38 -34.11
CA ALA A 1233 66.96 18.69 -33.92
C ALA A 1233 65.97 19.04 -35.05
N THR A 1234 65.26 18.02 -35.56
CA THR A 1234 64.29 18.18 -36.66
C THR A 1234 62.86 18.42 -36.16
N THR A 1235 62.54 18.03 -34.93
CA THR A 1235 61.25 18.26 -34.24
C THR A 1235 61.27 19.55 -33.45
N ARG A 1236 60.99 20.68 -34.12
CA ARG A 1236 61.24 22.00 -33.53
C ARG A 1236 60.25 23.08 -33.96
N VAL A 1237 60.37 24.23 -33.30
CA VAL A 1237 59.83 25.51 -33.75
C VAL A 1237 61.01 26.39 -34.15
N ASP A 1238 61.08 26.81 -35.41
CA ASP A 1238 62.09 27.76 -35.86
C ASP A 1238 61.68 29.18 -35.48
N LEU A 1239 62.66 29.97 -35.04
CA LEU A 1239 62.49 31.37 -34.66
C LEU A 1239 63.23 32.27 -35.64
N GLY A 1240 62.48 33.12 -36.35
CA GLY A 1240 62.97 34.15 -37.26
C GLY A 1240 62.85 35.55 -36.64
N ILE A 1241 63.69 36.51 -37.03
CA ILE A 1241 63.69 37.90 -36.58
C ILE A 1241 63.67 38.75 -37.85
N GLN A 1242 62.83 39.78 -37.83
CA GLN A 1242 62.72 40.79 -38.88
C GLN A 1242 63.26 42.13 -38.44
#